data_AF-A0A0S2MKD0-F1
#
_entry.id   AF-A0A0S2MKD0-F1
#
_cell.length_a   1.000
_cell.length_b   1.000
_cell.length_c   1.000
_cell.angle_alpha   90.00
_cell.angle_beta   90.00
_cell.angle_gamma   90.00
#
_symmetry.space_group_name_H-M   'P 1'
#
loop_
_entity.id
_entity.type
_entity.pdbx_description
1 polymer ?
#
loop_
_entity_poly.entity_id
_entity_poly.type
_entity_poly.pdbx_seq_one_letter_code
_entity_poly.pdbx_strand_id
1 'polypeptide(L)'
;MAEAKKKVEATKPTPEEKQAAAEAEVDALVARAKKALVEFENLDQKQVDRIVAKASIAALNKHLVLAKMAVDETGRGLVEDKATKNIFACEHVTNYLAGQKTVGIIREDDVMGIDEVAEPVGVVAGVTPVTNPTSTAIFKSLIALKTRCPIVFGFHPGAQKCSVEAAKIVRDAAIEAGAPENCIQWIEHPSIQATGALMQHPGVATILATGGPGMVKAAYSSGKPALGVGAGNAPAYVDSDVDIVRAANDLVLSKHFDYGMICATEQAIIAHKDVYDQLIKELKVRKAYFVNAEEKAKLEQYMFGCTAGSGVKPVLNSAVPGKSPQFIAKAAGFEIPADATILAAECKEVSDDEPLTHEKLAPVQAVLKADNKEQAFEMCEKMLKLGAGHTAAIHTNNQELVREYGVRMHACRIIWNQPSSLGGIGDIYNAIAPSLTLGCGSYGGNSVSGNVQAVNLVNIKRIARRNNNMQWFKIPAKTYFEPNAIKYLRDMYGIEKAVIVCDKVMEQLGIVDKIIDQLRARSNRVTFRIIDYVEPEPSVETVEKGAEMMREEFEPDTIIAVGGGSPMDASKIMWLLYEHPEIAFSDVREKFFDIRKRAFKIPPLGKKAKLVCIPTSSGTGSEVTPFAVITDHKTGYKYPITDYALTPSVAIVDPVLARTQPRKLASDAGFDALTHSMEAYVSVYANDFTDGMALHAAKLIWDNLAESVNGEPGLAKTNAQEKMHNAATMAGMAFGSAFLGMCHGMAHTIGALCHIAHGRTNSILLPYVIRYNGQIPEEPTSWPKYNKYIAPERYQDIARNLGIDTGKTPAEAVENLAKAVEDYRDNKLGMNKSFQDCGVDEDYFWSVLDQIGMRAYEDQCTPANPRIPLINDMKDIAVGAYYGVSQAEGHKLRIEREGEAATEEASER
;
A
#
# COMPACT_ATOMS: atom_id res chain seq x y z
N MET A 1 -57.37 70.72 21.48
CA MET A 1 -56.78 70.25 20.21
C MET A 1 -55.40 69.70 20.51
N ALA A 2 -55.14 68.49 20.01
CA ALA A 2 -53.93 67.72 20.22
C ALA A 2 -52.98 67.88 19.02
N GLU A 3 -51.69 68.01 19.27
CA GLU A 3 -50.65 67.83 18.24
C GLU A 3 -50.09 66.40 18.34
N ALA A 4 -50.29 65.65 17.25
CA ALA A 4 -49.85 64.27 17.10
C ALA A 4 -48.40 64.21 16.61
N LYS A 5 -47.52 63.60 17.41
CA LYS A 5 -46.17 63.19 16.99
C LYS A 5 -46.27 61.98 16.04
N LYS A 6 -45.92 62.18 14.77
CA LYS A 6 -45.65 61.10 13.80
C LYS A 6 -44.43 60.30 14.25
N LYS A 7 -44.62 58.99 14.50
CA LYS A 7 -43.55 58.00 14.57
C LYS A 7 -42.97 57.80 13.17
N VAL A 8 -41.66 57.94 13.03
CA VAL A 8 -40.91 57.52 11.84
C VAL A 8 -40.68 56.00 11.97
N GLU A 9 -41.20 55.22 11.03
CA GLU A 9 -40.90 53.79 10.90
C GLU A 9 -39.46 53.62 10.40
N ALA A 10 -38.65 52.85 11.14
CA ALA A 10 -37.32 52.45 10.68
C ALA A 10 -37.46 51.43 9.53
N THR A 11 -36.84 51.74 8.39
CA THR A 11 -36.74 50.85 7.22
C THR A 11 -36.01 49.56 7.60
N LYS A 12 -36.59 48.39 7.27
CA LYS A 12 -35.95 47.09 7.51
C LYS A 12 -34.73 46.92 6.59
N PRO A 13 -33.61 46.34 7.08
CA PRO A 13 -32.40 46.17 6.29
C PRO A 13 -32.62 45.23 5.10
N THR A 14 -32.00 45.54 3.97
CA THR A 14 -32.07 44.78 2.72
C THR A 14 -31.35 43.43 2.87
N PRO A 15 -31.63 42.43 2.00
CA PRO A 15 -30.90 41.16 1.99
C PRO A 15 -29.38 41.32 1.82
N GLU A 16 -28.96 42.30 1.02
CA GLU A 16 -27.55 42.62 0.78
C GLU A 16 -26.88 43.22 2.03
N GLU A 17 -27.56 44.12 2.73
CA GLU A 17 -27.08 44.69 3.99
C GLU A 17 -26.92 43.61 5.08
N LYS A 18 -27.83 42.63 5.12
CA LYS A 18 -27.73 41.49 6.06
C LYS A 18 -26.58 40.56 5.72
N GLN A 19 -26.32 40.31 4.44
CA GLN A 19 -25.19 39.50 3.99
C GLN A 19 -23.86 40.18 4.32
N ALA A 20 -23.72 41.47 4.01
CA ALA A 20 -22.51 42.24 4.30
C ALA A 20 -22.22 42.34 5.80
N ALA A 21 -23.24 42.52 6.64
CA ALA A 21 -23.07 42.53 8.09
C ALA A 21 -22.61 41.16 8.64
N ALA A 22 -23.17 40.07 8.10
CA ALA A 22 -22.80 38.71 8.47
C ALA A 22 -21.35 38.37 8.07
N GLU A 23 -20.93 38.78 6.87
CA GLU A 23 -19.54 38.63 6.41
C GLU A 23 -18.57 39.43 7.27
N ALA A 24 -18.86 40.70 7.57
CA ALA A 24 -18.01 41.53 8.41
C ALA A 24 -17.82 40.98 9.83
N GLU A 25 -18.87 40.40 10.42
CA GLU A 25 -18.79 39.74 11.72
C GLU A 25 -17.87 38.50 11.66
N VAL A 26 -18.07 37.64 10.66
CA VAL A 26 -17.26 36.43 10.45
C VAL A 26 -15.79 36.77 10.18
N ASP A 27 -15.52 37.78 9.35
CA ASP A 27 -14.16 38.22 9.04
C ASP A 27 -13.42 38.62 10.32
N ALA A 28 -14.07 39.37 11.20
CA ALA A 28 -13.50 39.79 12.47
C ALA A 28 -13.23 38.59 13.41
N LEU A 29 -14.15 37.62 13.49
CA LEU A 29 -14.01 36.41 14.27
C LEU A 29 -12.83 35.56 13.77
N VAL A 30 -12.74 35.33 12.46
CA VAL A 30 -11.69 34.50 11.87
C VAL A 30 -10.33 35.20 11.94
N ALA A 31 -10.27 36.53 11.81
CA ALA A 31 -9.04 37.29 11.98
C ALA A 31 -8.46 37.12 13.41
N ARG A 32 -9.32 37.16 14.44
CA ARG A 32 -8.90 36.87 15.83
C ARG A 32 -8.52 35.41 16.03
N ALA A 33 -9.24 34.48 15.41
CA ALA A 33 -8.92 33.06 15.48
C ALA A 33 -7.52 32.77 14.88
N LYS A 34 -7.17 33.41 13.76
CA LYS A 34 -5.83 33.28 13.17
C LYS A 34 -4.71 33.75 14.10
N LYS A 35 -4.94 34.81 14.88
CA LYS A 35 -3.97 35.26 15.91
C LYS A 35 -3.83 34.21 17.01
N ALA A 36 -4.95 33.70 17.51
CA ALA A 36 -4.96 32.62 18.50
C ALA A 36 -4.27 31.34 18.00
N LEU A 37 -4.39 31.00 16.71
CA LEU A 37 -3.69 29.86 16.11
C LEU A 37 -2.17 30.00 16.25
N VAL A 38 -1.61 31.18 15.94
CA VAL A 38 -0.17 31.45 16.07
C VAL A 38 0.28 31.38 17.54
N GLU A 39 -0.52 31.89 18.47
CA GLU A 39 -0.21 31.79 19.90
C GLU A 39 -0.22 30.33 20.38
N PHE A 40 -1.17 29.53 19.88
CA PHE A 40 -1.31 28.11 20.17
C PHE A 40 -0.09 27.27 19.76
N GLU A 41 0.63 27.66 18.70
CA GLU A 41 1.83 26.95 18.22
C GLU A 41 2.96 26.92 19.26
N ASN A 42 2.98 27.88 20.19
CA ASN A 42 4.01 27.96 21.24
C ASN A 42 3.75 27.00 22.42
N LEU A 43 2.60 26.34 22.46
CA LEU A 43 2.25 25.45 23.57
C LEU A 43 2.78 24.02 23.34
N ASP A 44 3.37 23.46 24.39
CA ASP A 44 3.78 22.06 24.42
C ASP A 44 2.61 21.10 24.74
N GLN A 45 2.85 19.79 24.61
CA GLN A 45 1.83 18.78 24.87
C GLN A 45 1.24 18.87 26.28
N LYS A 46 2.07 19.11 27.30
CA LYS A 46 1.63 19.13 28.71
C LYS A 46 0.76 20.35 29.00
N GLN A 47 1.09 21.50 28.41
CA GLN A 47 0.29 22.71 28.50
C GLN A 47 -1.07 22.53 27.84
N VAL A 48 -1.11 21.95 26.64
CA VAL A 48 -2.36 21.63 25.93
C VAL A 48 -3.22 20.64 26.74
N ASP A 49 -2.63 19.58 27.29
CA ASP A 49 -3.35 18.60 28.09
C ASP A 49 -3.94 19.22 29.36
N ARG A 50 -3.19 20.13 30.01
CA ARG A 50 -3.67 20.90 31.16
C ARG A 50 -4.86 21.79 30.78
N ILE A 51 -4.80 22.48 29.64
CA ILE A 51 -5.89 23.33 29.14
C ILE A 51 -7.16 22.49 28.94
N VAL A 52 -7.07 21.36 28.23
CA VAL A 52 -8.21 20.47 27.97
C VAL A 52 -8.80 19.95 29.28
N ALA A 53 -7.96 19.50 30.22
CA ALA A 53 -8.43 19.00 31.51
C ALA A 53 -9.19 20.07 32.32
N LYS A 54 -8.66 21.30 32.39
CA LYS A 54 -9.30 22.40 33.13
C LYS A 54 -10.60 22.86 32.46
N ALA A 55 -10.61 22.96 31.14
CA ALA A 55 -11.79 23.30 30.38
C ALA A 55 -12.91 22.26 30.54
N SER A 56 -12.56 20.98 30.52
CA SER A 56 -13.49 19.87 30.77
C SER A 56 -14.08 19.90 32.18
N ILE A 57 -13.25 20.07 33.21
CA ILE A 57 -13.72 20.16 34.62
C ILE A 57 -14.69 21.33 34.81
N ALA A 58 -14.42 22.48 34.20
CA ALA A 58 -15.30 23.65 34.31
C ALA A 58 -16.69 23.38 33.72
N ALA A 59 -16.75 22.76 32.53
CA ALA A 59 -18.00 22.35 31.91
C ALA A 59 -18.72 21.26 32.72
N LEU A 60 -17.98 20.27 33.25
CA LEU A 60 -18.50 19.22 34.10
C LEU A 60 -19.17 19.78 35.36
N ASN A 61 -18.57 20.76 36.03
CA ASN A 61 -19.16 21.42 37.20
C ASN A 61 -20.47 22.17 36.90
N LYS A 62 -20.78 22.42 35.62
CA LYS A 62 -21.98 23.11 35.14
C LYS A 62 -22.93 22.21 34.34
N HIS A 63 -22.67 20.91 34.26
CA HIS A 63 -23.40 19.95 33.42
C HIS A 63 -24.93 20.05 33.58
N LEU A 64 -25.44 20.11 34.83
CA LEU A 64 -26.87 20.19 35.13
C LEU A 64 -27.48 21.55 34.76
N VAL A 65 -26.76 22.64 35.03
CA VAL A 65 -27.21 24.00 34.70
C VAL A 65 -27.35 24.15 33.19
N LEU A 66 -26.33 23.71 32.44
CA LEU A 66 -26.34 23.71 30.98
C LEU A 66 -27.44 22.82 30.40
N ALA A 67 -27.69 21.67 31.01
CA ALA A 67 -28.79 20.78 30.63
C ALA A 67 -30.15 21.46 30.79
N LYS A 68 -30.39 22.10 31.94
CA LYS A 68 -31.63 22.84 32.19
C LYS A 68 -31.82 24.00 31.20
N MET A 69 -30.76 24.78 30.96
CA MET A 69 -30.80 25.87 29.98
C MET A 69 -31.17 25.37 28.58
N ALA A 70 -30.60 24.23 28.16
CA ALA A 70 -30.92 23.64 26.86
C ALA A 70 -32.39 23.20 26.78
N VAL A 71 -32.95 22.58 27.81
CA VAL A 71 -34.38 22.21 27.83
C VAL A 71 -35.28 23.45 27.85
N ASP A 72 -34.97 24.43 28.69
CA ASP A 72 -35.76 25.66 28.81
C ASP A 72 -35.78 26.46 27.49
N GLU A 73 -34.64 26.55 26.79
CA GLU A 73 -34.52 27.30 25.54
C GLU A 73 -35.13 26.54 24.35
N THR A 74 -34.81 25.25 24.21
CA THR A 74 -35.23 24.47 23.03
C THR A 74 -36.63 23.89 23.17
N GLY A 75 -37.10 23.71 24.41
CA GLY A 75 -38.31 22.96 24.75
C GLY A 75 -38.21 21.46 24.44
N ARG A 76 -37.00 20.90 24.28
CA ARG A 76 -36.76 19.52 23.83
C ARG A 76 -35.92 18.75 24.82
N GLY A 77 -36.25 17.48 25.00
CA GLY A 77 -35.48 16.51 25.76
C GLY A 77 -35.82 16.48 27.24
N LEU A 78 -34.97 15.76 27.98
CA LEU A 78 -35.08 15.56 29.42
C LEU A 78 -33.83 16.14 30.11
N VAL A 79 -34.00 16.85 31.23
CA VAL A 79 -32.90 17.57 31.89
C VAL A 79 -31.84 16.59 32.38
N GLU A 80 -32.27 15.48 32.98
CA GLU A 80 -31.44 14.41 33.52
C GLU A 80 -30.59 13.74 32.42
N ASP A 81 -31.18 13.48 31.26
CA ASP A 81 -30.47 12.88 30.13
C ASP A 81 -29.51 13.86 29.47
N LYS A 82 -29.89 15.14 29.35
CA LYS A 82 -28.95 16.18 28.89
C LYS A 82 -27.80 16.41 29.86
N ALA A 83 -28.03 16.29 31.17
CA ALA A 83 -26.99 16.34 32.17
C ALA A 83 -26.00 15.19 31.97
N THR A 84 -26.51 13.98 31.74
CA THR A 84 -25.70 12.79 31.39
C THR A 84 -24.91 13.00 30.08
N LYS A 85 -25.51 13.60 29.05
CA LYS A 85 -24.80 13.92 27.79
C LYS A 85 -23.69 14.95 27.98
N ASN A 86 -23.87 15.92 28.86
CA ASN A 86 -22.83 16.88 29.19
C ASN A 86 -21.69 16.21 29.97
N ILE A 87 -22.00 15.32 30.92
CA ILE A 87 -20.99 14.49 31.61
C ILE A 87 -20.21 13.67 30.59
N PHE A 88 -20.89 13.00 29.65
CA PHE A 88 -20.26 12.25 28.57
C PHE A 88 -19.27 13.11 27.75
N ALA A 89 -19.71 14.29 27.31
CA ALA A 89 -18.87 15.19 26.55
C ALA A 89 -17.65 15.71 27.33
N CYS A 90 -17.71 15.75 28.66
CA CYS A 90 -16.60 16.17 29.51
C CYS A 90 -15.67 14.98 29.83
N GLU A 91 -16.18 13.94 30.47
CA GLU A 91 -15.38 12.86 31.04
C GLU A 91 -14.88 11.87 30.00
N HIS A 92 -15.78 11.26 29.23
CA HIS A 92 -15.42 10.20 28.28
C HIS A 92 -14.54 10.74 27.16
N VAL A 93 -14.90 11.91 26.60
CA VAL A 93 -14.08 12.57 25.57
C VAL A 93 -12.70 12.91 26.12
N THR A 94 -12.60 13.57 27.28
CA THR A 94 -11.30 13.98 27.83
C THR A 94 -10.44 12.77 28.21
N ASN A 95 -11.04 11.71 28.75
CA ASN A 95 -10.34 10.47 29.06
C ASN A 95 -9.70 9.88 27.79
N TYR A 96 -10.47 9.78 26.70
CA TYR A 96 -9.99 9.29 25.42
C TYR A 96 -8.88 10.18 24.79
N LEU A 97 -8.90 11.49 25.06
CA LEU A 97 -7.88 12.43 24.58
C LEU A 97 -6.57 12.40 25.39
N ALA A 98 -6.58 11.96 26.65
CA ALA A 98 -5.45 12.11 27.57
C ALA A 98 -4.17 11.41 27.10
N GLY A 99 -4.28 10.29 26.38
CA GLY A 99 -3.13 9.54 25.85
C GLY A 99 -2.67 9.96 24.45
N GLN A 100 -3.40 10.83 23.77
CA GLN A 100 -3.12 11.15 22.37
C GLN A 100 -2.04 12.24 22.26
N LYS A 101 -1.03 12.01 21.42
CA LYS A 101 -0.03 13.01 21.07
C LYS A 101 -0.51 13.85 19.89
N THR A 102 -0.55 15.17 20.06
CA THR A 102 -1.05 16.15 19.09
C THR A 102 -0.09 17.33 18.91
N VAL A 103 1.06 17.30 19.56
CA VAL A 103 2.08 18.35 19.58
C VAL A 103 3.45 17.79 19.24
N GLY A 104 4.12 18.42 18.26
CA GLY A 104 5.49 18.07 17.89
C GLY A 104 5.61 16.67 17.27
N ILE A 105 6.72 16.00 17.53
CA ILE A 105 6.98 14.63 17.06
C ILE A 105 6.08 13.67 17.85
N ILE A 106 5.19 12.97 17.16
CA ILE A 106 4.21 12.06 17.75
C ILE A 106 4.61 10.59 17.60
N ARG A 107 5.41 10.27 16.58
CA ARG A 107 5.95 8.94 16.32
C ARG A 107 7.33 9.07 15.69
N GLU A 108 8.26 8.23 16.15
CA GLU A 108 9.61 8.08 15.61
C GLU A 108 9.80 6.61 15.27
N ASP A 109 10.29 6.33 14.08
CA ASP A 109 10.62 4.98 13.62
C ASP A 109 12.01 5.02 12.98
N ASP A 110 13.04 4.87 13.81
CA ASP A 110 14.43 4.95 13.37
C ASP A 110 14.78 3.85 12.35
N VAL A 111 14.18 2.67 12.48
CA VAL A 111 14.41 1.53 11.56
C VAL A 111 13.87 1.85 10.16
N MET A 112 12.63 2.33 10.08
CA MET A 112 12.03 2.77 8.82
C MET A 112 12.52 4.15 8.38
N GLY A 113 13.24 4.88 9.24
CA GLY A 113 13.78 6.20 8.99
C GLY A 113 12.70 7.27 8.80
N ILE A 114 11.61 7.20 9.56
CA ILE A 114 10.47 8.11 9.43
C ILE A 114 9.98 8.62 10.80
N ASP A 115 9.86 9.95 10.89
CA ASP A 115 9.23 10.62 12.02
C ASP A 115 7.93 11.30 11.56
N GLU A 116 6.92 11.27 12.42
CA GLU A 116 5.62 11.92 12.20
C GLU A 116 5.45 13.09 13.16
N VAL A 117 5.10 14.25 12.61
CA VAL A 117 4.92 15.51 13.35
C VAL A 117 3.47 15.97 13.22
N ALA A 118 2.83 16.24 14.35
CA ALA A 118 1.45 16.74 14.39
C ALA A 118 1.41 18.29 14.36
N GLU A 119 0.59 18.81 13.44
CA GLU A 119 0.35 20.24 13.25
C GLU A 119 -1.16 20.53 13.25
N PRO A 120 -1.65 21.60 13.92
CA PRO A 120 -3.06 21.98 13.85
C PRO A 120 -3.51 22.14 12.39
N VAL A 121 -4.75 21.73 12.09
CA VAL A 121 -5.33 21.99 10.75
C VAL A 121 -5.54 23.48 10.48
N GLY A 122 -5.74 24.29 11.53
CA GLY A 122 -5.96 25.72 11.46
C GLY A 122 -7.24 26.15 12.18
N VAL A 123 -7.91 27.20 11.66
CA VAL A 123 -9.20 27.65 12.22
C VAL A 123 -10.32 26.69 11.84
N VAL A 124 -11.06 26.21 12.83
CA VAL A 124 -12.17 25.27 12.65
C VAL A 124 -13.51 26.01 12.68
N ALA A 125 -14.40 25.73 11.74
CA ALA A 125 -15.80 26.14 11.81
C ALA A 125 -16.64 25.05 12.48
N GLY A 126 -17.23 25.33 13.64
CA GLY A 126 -18.08 24.39 14.38
C GLY A 126 -19.57 24.68 14.17
N VAL A 127 -20.28 23.83 13.44
CA VAL A 127 -21.75 23.94 13.30
C VAL A 127 -22.44 22.96 14.25
N THR A 128 -23.40 23.42 15.05
CA THR A 128 -24.07 22.57 16.07
C THR A 128 -25.58 22.42 15.82
N PRO A 129 -26.17 21.27 16.20
CA PRO A 129 -27.60 21.06 16.07
C PRO A 129 -28.39 21.64 17.26
N VAL A 130 -29.71 21.76 17.10
CA VAL A 130 -30.64 22.13 18.20
C VAL A 130 -30.88 20.98 19.20
N THR A 131 -30.58 19.73 18.83
CA THR A 131 -30.86 18.53 19.64
C THR A 131 -29.83 18.32 20.76
N ASN A 132 -28.55 18.55 20.44
CA ASN A 132 -27.40 18.32 21.33
C ASN A 132 -26.57 19.61 21.54
N PRO A 133 -27.17 20.77 21.87
CA PRO A 133 -26.50 22.05 21.72
C PRO A 133 -25.27 22.21 22.62
N THR A 134 -25.44 22.01 23.92
CA THR A 134 -24.40 22.19 24.93
C THR A 134 -23.32 21.11 24.87
N SER A 135 -23.73 19.85 24.82
CA SER A 135 -22.80 18.71 24.77
C SER A 135 -21.93 18.73 23.50
N THR A 136 -22.48 19.10 22.33
CA THR A 136 -21.70 19.20 21.09
C THR A 136 -20.77 20.42 21.10
N ALA A 137 -21.18 21.55 21.68
CA ALA A 137 -20.30 22.70 21.87
C ALA A 137 -19.08 22.32 22.74
N ILE A 138 -19.31 21.66 23.88
CA ILE A 138 -18.25 21.15 24.77
C ILE A 138 -17.33 20.20 24.01
N PHE A 139 -17.88 19.15 23.41
CA PHE A 139 -17.10 18.14 22.68
C PHE A 139 -16.20 18.76 21.61
N LYS A 140 -16.76 19.63 20.74
CA LYS A 140 -16.00 20.26 19.65
C LYS A 140 -14.91 21.19 20.16
N SER A 141 -15.19 21.94 21.23
CA SER A 141 -14.19 22.77 21.87
C SER A 141 -13.04 21.94 22.44
N LEU A 142 -13.32 20.85 23.16
CA LEU A 142 -12.27 20.02 23.77
C LEU A 142 -11.35 19.38 22.73
N ILE A 143 -11.90 18.83 21.63
CA ILE A 143 -11.07 18.25 20.57
C ILE A 143 -10.27 19.33 19.82
N ALA A 144 -10.82 20.54 19.64
CA ALA A 144 -10.12 21.64 18.98
C ALA A 144 -8.98 22.19 19.86
N LEU A 145 -9.22 22.34 21.17
CA LEU A 145 -8.19 22.72 22.15
C LEU A 145 -7.06 21.69 22.18
N LYS A 146 -7.40 20.39 22.21
CA LYS A 146 -6.42 19.29 22.22
C LYS A 146 -5.50 19.32 20.99
N THR A 147 -5.97 19.83 19.87
CA THR A 147 -5.18 19.93 18.63
C THR A 147 -4.65 21.32 18.36
N ARG A 148 -4.71 22.25 19.32
CA ARG A 148 -4.24 23.63 19.17
C ARG A 148 -4.94 24.39 18.04
N CYS A 149 -6.18 24.02 17.75
CA CYS A 149 -7.02 24.66 16.74
C CYS A 149 -7.99 25.64 17.40
N PRO A 150 -7.99 26.92 17.02
CA PRO A 150 -9.06 27.82 17.42
C PRO A 150 -10.34 27.48 16.66
N ILE A 151 -11.48 27.57 17.33
CA ILE A 151 -12.79 27.22 16.77
C ILE A 151 -13.76 28.41 16.81
N VAL A 152 -14.47 28.62 15.70
CA VAL A 152 -15.56 29.59 15.59
C VAL A 152 -16.87 28.84 15.38
N PHE A 153 -17.85 29.06 16.25
CA PHE A 153 -19.13 28.36 16.21
C PHE A 153 -20.22 29.12 15.44
N GLY A 154 -20.93 28.39 14.59
CA GLY A 154 -22.26 28.76 14.10
C GLY A 154 -23.32 27.90 14.80
N PHE A 155 -23.91 28.43 15.87
CA PHE A 155 -24.93 27.72 16.64
C PHE A 155 -26.31 27.81 15.97
N HIS A 156 -27.16 26.82 16.24
CA HIS A 156 -28.54 26.85 15.76
C HIS A 156 -29.33 27.97 16.48
N PRO A 157 -30.10 28.83 15.77
CA PRO A 157 -30.80 29.96 16.40
C PRO A 157 -31.72 29.58 17.56
N GLY A 158 -32.37 28.42 17.47
CA GLY A 158 -33.22 27.87 18.54
C GLY A 158 -32.51 27.29 19.77
N ALA A 159 -31.17 27.37 19.83
CA ALA A 159 -30.36 26.91 20.95
C ALA A 159 -29.13 27.81 21.19
N GLN A 160 -29.20 29.08 20.77
CA GLN A 160 -28.08 30.01 20.79
C GLN A 160 -27.56 30.23 22.22
N LYS A 161 -28.44 30.54 23.18
CA LYS A 161 -28.04 30.99 24.52
C LYS A 161 -27.37 29.88 25.30
N CYS A 162 -27.93 28.67 25.29
CA CYS A 162 -27.34 27.53 25.99
C CYS A 162 -26.00 27.11 25.35
N SER A 163 -25.88 27.16 24.02
CA SER A 163 -24.64 26.81 23.32
C SER A 163 -23.52 27.83 23.58
N VAL A 164 -23.85 29.12 23.57
CA VAL A 164 -22.92 30.22 23.93
C VAL A 164 -22.44 30.06 25.37
N GLU A 165 -23.34 29.79 26.31
CA GLU A 165 -22.94 29.59 27.72
C GLU A 165 -21.99 28.40 27.88
N ALA A 166 -22.26 27.27 27.20
CA ALA A 166 -21.35 26.13 27.21
C ALA A 166 -19.97 26.47 26.63
N ALA A 167 -19.93 27.10 25.46
CA ALA A 167 -18.67 27.49 24.82
C ALA A 167 -17.90 28.52 25.66
N LYS A 168 -18.60 29.46 26.29
CA LYS A 168 -18.02 30.47 27.17
C LYS A 168 -17.37 29.85 28.41
N ILE A 169 -18.04 28.93 29.09
CA ILE A 169 -17.49 28.21 30.25
C ILE A 169 -16.20 27.47 29.87
N VAL A 170 -16.21 26.76 28.74
CA VAL A 170 -15.03 26.04 28.25
C VAL A 170 -13.90 27.00 27.87
N ARG A 171 -14.22 28.09 27.16
CA ARG A 171 -13.26 29.13 26.75
C ARG A 171 -12.59 29.80 27.94
N ASP A 172 -13.38 30.30 28.89
CA ASP A 172 -12.86 31.11 29.99
C ASP A 172 -11.92 30.26 30.87
N ALA A 173 -12.29 28.99 31.11
CA ALA A 173 -11.42 28.03 31.82
C ALA A 173 -10.18 27.63 31.01
N ALA A 174 -10.28 27.53 29.68
CA ALA A 174 -9.13 27.28 28.81
C ALA A 174 -8.13 28.45 28.87
N ILE A 175 -8.61 29.69 28.80
CA ILE A 175 -7.79 30.91 28.90
C ILE A 175 -7.09 30.97 30.26
N GLU A 176 -7.82 30.74 31.35
CA GLU A 176 -7.24 30.70 32.71
C GLU A 176 -6.14 29.62 32.83
N ALA A 177 -6.27 28.52 32.09
CA ALA A 177 -5.29 27.44 32.04
C ALA A 177 -4.11 27.70 31.09
N GLY A 178 -4.12 28.80 30.34
CA GLY A 178 -3.04 29.24 29.45
C GLY A 178 -3.35 29.18 27.95
N ALA A 179 -4.61 28.99 27.54
CA ALA A 179 -4.99 29.08 26.13
C ALA A 179 -5.05 30.54 25.64
N PRO A 180 -4.89 30.78 24.32
CA PRO A 180 -5.10 32.09 23.71
C PRO A 180 -6.51 32.65 23.95
N GLU A 181 -6.64 33.98 24.09
CA GLU A 181 -7.91 34.67 24.38
C GLU A 181 -9.03 34.30 23.40
N ASN A 182 -8.69 34.16 22.12
CA ASN A 182 -9.65 33.91 21.04
C ASN A 182 -9.69 32.44 20.58
N CYS A 183 -9.31 31.50 21.45
CA CYS A 183 -9.29 30.07 21.15
C CYS A 183 -10.67 29.49 20.83
N ILE A 184 -11.74 30.03 21.41
CA ILE A 184 -13.12 29.64 21.16
C ILE A 184 -13.95 30.91 20.96
N GLN A 185 -14.67 30.99 19.84
CA GLN A 185 -15.52 32.12 19.48
C GLN A 185 -16.84 31.62 18.89
N TRP A 186 -17.83 32.50 18.72
CA TRP A 186 -19.12 32.18 18.10
C TRP A 186 -19.69 33.39 17.36
N ILE A 187 -20.62 33.14 16.46
CA ILE A 187 -21.44 34.18 15.82
C ILE A 187 -22.45 34.70 16.84
N GLU A 188 -22.43 36.00 17.15
CA GLU A 188 -23.34 36.68 18.08
C GLU A 188 -24.75 36.82 17.49
N HIS A 189 -24.85 37.06 16.17
CA HIS A 189 -26.12 37.23 15.46
C HIS A 189 -26.38 36.05 14.49
N PRO A 190 -26.89 34.90 14.99
CA PRO A 190 -26.99 33.68 14.20
C PRO A 190 -27.96 33.85 13.03
N SER A 191 -27.48 33.54 11.83
CA SER A 191 -28.26 33.54 10.59
C SER A 191 -27.72 32.51 9.59
N ILE A 192 -28.52 32.16 8.58
CA ILE A 192 -28.09 31.29 7.49
C ILE A 192 -26.93 31.94 6.74
N GLN A 193 -27.01 33.27 6.53
CA GLN A 193 -25.97 34.09 5.91
C GLN A 193 -24.66 34.01 6.69
N ALA A 194 -24.69 34.22 8.00
CA ALA A 194 -23.48 34.19 8.83
C ALA A 194 -22.85 32.79 8.91
N THR A 195 -23.66 31.74 9.04
CA THR A 195 -23.15 30.36 9.04
C THR A 195 -22.56 29.99 7.68
N GLY A 196 -23.20 30.42 6.58
CA GLY A 196 -22.70 30.26 5.22
C GLY A 196 -21.37 30.98 4.99
N ALA A 197 -21.30 32.25 5.41
CA ALA A 197 -20.08 33.06 5.36
C ALA A 197 -18.94 32.39 6.13
N LEU A 198 -19.19 31.90 7.35
CA LEU A 198 -18.19 31.16 8.12
C LEU A 198 -17.69 29.91 7.41
N MET A 199 -18.58 29.09 6.84
CA MET A 199 -18.19 27.86 6.13
C MET A 199 -17.40 28.13 4.85
N GLN A 200 -17.60 29.28 4.21
CA GLN A 200 -16.94 29.65 2.95
C GLN A 200 -15.70 30.53 3.17
N HIS A 201 -15.53 31.08 4.38
CA HIS A 201 -14.50 32.08 4.63
C HIS A 201 -13.08 31.55 4.33
N PRO A 202 -12.23 32.29 3.57
CA PRO A 202 -10.90 31.84 3.16
C PRO A 202 -10.00 31.43 4.34
N GLY A 203 -10.15 32.08 5.48
CA GLY A 203 -9.39 31.81 6.70
C GLY A 203 -9.81 30.58 7.53
N VAL A 204 -10.90 29.91 7.17
CA VAL A 204 -11.30 28.63 7.80
C VAL A 204 -10.61 27.48 7.08
N ALA A 205 -10.03 26.56 7.85
CA ALA A 205 -9.30 25.40 7.35
C ALA A 205 -10.20 24.18 7.17
N THR A 206 -11.10 23.92 8.12
CA THR A 206 -12.05 22.80 8.04
C THR A 206 -13.36 23.09 8.77
N ILE A 207 -14.40 22.33 8.45
CA ILE A 207 -15.74 22.47 9.01
C ILE A 207 -16.13 21.18 9.74
N LEU A 208 -16.50 21.30 11.01
CA LEU A 208 -17.21 20.25 11.75
C LEU A 208 -18.72 20.47 11.59
N ALA A 209 -19.35 19.77 10.66
CA ALA A 209 -20.76 19.98 10.31
C ALA A 209 -21.68 18.95 11.01
N THR A 210 -22.23 19.32 12.17
CA THR A 210 -23.21 18.49 12.89
C THR A 210 -24.58 19.14 12.77
N GLY A 211 -25.42 18.61 11.89
CA GLY A 211 -26.75 19.13 11.61
C GLY A 211 -27.50 18.24 10.62
N GLY A 212 -28.69 18.68 10.20
CA GLY A 212 -29.49 17.94 9.23
C GLY A 212 -28.83 17.87 7.83
N PRO A 213 -29.35 17.02 6.92
CA PRO A 213 -28.77 16.77 5.60
C PRO A 213 -28.51 18.04 4.77
N GLY A 214 -29.39 19.04 4.85
CA GLY A 214 -29.21 20.31 4.13
C GLY A 214 -27.98 21.10 4.60
N MET A 215 -27.71 21.14 5.90
CA MET A 215 -26.54 21.82 6.47
C MET A 215 -25.25 21.08 6.10
N VAL A 216 -25.26 19.74 6.18
CA VAL A 216 -24.10 18.93 5.79
C VAL A 216 -23.78 19.10 4.32
N LYS A 217 -24.80 19.08 3.45
CA LYS A 217 -24.64 19.35 2.01
C LYS A 217 -24.03 20.74 1.77
N ALA A 218 -24.47 21.76 2.50
CA ALA A 218 -23.90 23.10 2.41
C ALA A 218 -22.41 23.13 2.82
N ALA A 219 -22.04 22.41 3.88
CA ALA A 219 -20.65 22.31 4.32
C ALA A 219 -19.75 21.64 3.26
N TYR A 220 -20.17 20.52 2.66
CA TYR A 220 -19.41 19.88 1.57
C TYR A 220 -19.42 20.68 0.27
N SER A 221 -20.33 21.63 0.11
CA SER A 221 -20.41 22.53 -1.05
C SER A 221 -19.69 23.86 -0.82
N SER A 222 -19.03 24.07 0.33
CA SER A 222 -18.44 25.36 0.68
C SER A 222 -17.06 25.60 0.05
N GLY A 223 -16.49 24.60 -0.62
CA GLY A 223 -15.10 24.64 -1.11
C GLY A 223 -14.05 24.39 -0.02
N LYS A 224 -14.46 23.99 1.20
CA LYS A 224 -13.56 23.65 2.31
C LYS A 224 -13.63 22.15 2.63
N PRO A 225 -12.54 21.55 3.14
CA PRO A 225 -12.60 20.23 3.76
C PRO A 225 -13.65 20.22 4.88
N ALA A 226 -14.63 19.33 4.80
CA ALA A 226 -15.70 19.22 5.78
C ALA A 226 -15.74 17.82 6.39
N LEU A 227 -16.03 17.76 7.68
CA LEU A 227 -16.29 16.57 8.48
C LEU A 227 -17.75 16.63 8.90
N GLY A 228 -18.60 16.07 8.03
CA GLY A 228 -20.05 16.04 8.19
C GLY A 228 -20.57 14.77 8.87
N VAL A 229 -21.84 14.83 9.22
CA VAL A 229 -22.66 13.69 9.71
C VAL A 229 -23.76 13.36 8.70
N GLY A 230 -24.60 12.37 9.00
CA GLY A 230 -25.79 12.03 8.21
C GLY A 230 -27.03 11.91 9.09
N ALA A 231 -28.20 11.77 8.44
CA ALA A 231 -29.43 11.39 9.14
C ALA A 231 -29.33 9.95 9.65
N GLY A 232 -29.89 9.68 10.83
CA GLY A 232 -29.86 8.36 11.44
C GLY A 232 -31.19 7.64 11.30
N ASN A 233 -31.21 6.50 10.61
CA ASN A 233 -32.41 5.64 10.55
C ASN A 233 -32.10 4.20 10.98
N ALA A 234 -31.55 4.06 12.19
CA ALA A 234 -30.95 2.80 12.63
C ALA A 234 -32.00 1.66 12.77
N PRO A 235 -31.86 0.54 12.05
CA PRO A 235 -32.61 -0.67 12.34
C PRO A 235 -31.99 -1.44 13.51
N ALA A 236 -32.82 -2.17 14.27
CA ALA A 236 -32.40 -3.11 15.30
C ALA A 236 -32.94 -4.50 14.97
N TYR A 237 -32.07 -5.42 14.55
CA TYR A 237 -32.45 -6.82 14.37
C TYR A 237 -32.40 -7.57 15.70
N VAL A 238 -33.48 -8.24 16.08
CA VAL A 238 -33.54 -9.14 17.25
C VAL A 238 -33.67 -10.57 16.76
N ASP A 239 -32.59 -11.33 16.91
CA ASP A 239 -32.50 -12.73 16.50
C ASP A 239 -33.25 -13.67 17.46
N SER A 240 -33.45 -14.90 17.02
CA SER A 240 -34.00 -16.02 17.79
C SER A 240 -33.14 -16.45 18.99
N ASP A 241 -31.81 -16.46 18.87
CA ASP A 241 -30.89 -16.76 19.98
C ASP A 241 -30.45 -15.46 20.66
N VAL A 242 -31.23 -14.98 21.62
CA VAL A 242 -30.97 -13.69 22.29
C VAL A 242 -31.43 -13.71 23.74
N ASP A 243 -30.73 -12.98 24.60
CA ASP A 243 -31.30 -12.53 25.87
C ASP A 243 -32.38 -11.47 25.59
N ILE A 244 -33.63 -11.94 25.54
CA ILE A 244 -34.79 -11.12 25.18
C ILE A 244 -35.07 -10.01 26.20
N VAL A 245 -34.74 -10.26 27.48
CA VAL A 245 -34.96 -9.33 28.59
C VAL A 245 -33.95 -8.19 28.50
N ARG A 246 -32.68 -8.50 28.22
CA ARG A 246 -31.65 -7.48 27.91
C ARG A 246 -32.02 -6.70 26.65
N ALA A 247 -32.36 -7.38 25.56
CA ALA A 247 -32.71 -6.72 24.29
C ALA A 247 -33.86 -5.70 24.48
N ALA A 248 -34.94 -6.10 25.16
CA ALA A 248 -36.04 -5.18 25.48
C ALA A 248 -35.60 -3.99 26.36
N ASN A 249 -34.69 -4.21 27.31
CA ASN A 249 -34.14 -3.14 28.15
C ASN A 249 -33.35 -2.13 27.32
N ASP A 250 -32.43 -2.63 26.49
CA ASP A 250 -31.56 -1.81 25.65
C ASP A 250 -32.37 -0.98 24.65
N LEU A 251 -33.36 -1.58 24.01
CA LEU A 251 -34.23 -0.91 23.03
C LEU A 251 -35.07 0.20 23.66
N VAL A 252 -35.63 -0.02 24.85
CA VAL A 252 -36.40 1.03 25.56
C VAL A 252 -35.48 2.12 26.07
N LEU A 253 -34.35 1.76 26.70
CA LEU A 253 -33.35 2.72 27.20
C LEU A 253 -32.87 3.63 26.06
N SER A 254 -32.44 3.03 24.96
CA SER A 254 -31.91 3.76 23.81
C SER A 254 -32.92 4.74 23.22
N LYS A 255 -34.18 4.31 23.13
CA LYS A 255 -35.27 5.10 22.54
C LYS A 255 -35.80 6.19 23.45
N HIS A 256 -35.80 5.94 24.76
CA HIS A 256 -36.29 6.88 25.75
C HIS A 256 -35.26 7.98 26.04
N PHE A 257 -33.96 7.68 25.99
CA PHE A 257 -32.89 8.59 26.36
C PHE A 257 -32.95 9.93 25.58
N ASP A 258 -33.03 11.03 26.32
CA ASP A 258 -33.26 12.41 25.85
C ASP A 258 -34.43 12.50 24.86
N TYR A 259 -35.46 11.68 25.09
CA TYR A 259 -36.61 11.47 24.21
C TYR A 259 -36.22 11.14 22.78
N GLY A 260 -35.24 10.26 22.60
CA GLY A 260 -34.85 9.67 21.30
C GLY A 260 -34.12 10.63 20.37
N MET A 261 -33.49 11.68 20.90
CA MET A 261 -32.82 12.73 20.11
C MET A 261 -31.39 12.40 19.65
N ILE A 262 -30.82 11.27 20.06
CA ILE A 262 -29.53 10.81 19.52
C ILE A 262 -29.76 10.18 18.15
N CYS A 263 -29.02 10.62 17.13
CA CYS A 263 -29.16 10.11 15.76
C CYS A 263 -28.84 8.61 15.62
N ALA A 264 -28.01 8.04 16.51
CA ALA A 264 -27.74 6.61 16.55
C ALA A 264 -28.90 5.77 17.14
N THR A 265 -29.94 6.39 17.72
CA THR A 265 -31.10 5.69 18.29
C THR A 265 -31.86 4.91 17.23
N GLU A 266 -32.27 3.69 17.58
CA GLU A 266 -33.07 2.81 16.75
C GLU A 266 -34.37 3.48 16.33
N GLN A 267 -34.75 3.27 15.08
CA GLN A 267 -35.99 3.78 14.50
C GLN A 267 -36.99 2.66 14.22
N ALA A 268 -36.51 1.42 14.01
CA ALA A 268 -37.32 0.23 13.89
C ALA A 268 -36.70 -0.97 14.63
N ILE A 269 -37.53 -1.72 15.35
CA ILE A 269 -37.22 -3.07 15.84
C ILE A 269 -37.71 -4.06 14.79
N ILE A 270 -36.83 -4.92 14.31
CA ILE A 270 -37.14 -6.00 13.37
C ILE A 270 -36.84 -7.30 14.11
N ALA A 271 -37.87 -8.00 14.56
CA ALA A 271 -37.71 -9.18 15.42
C ALA A 271 -38.05 -10.47 14.69
N HIS A 272 -37.22 -11.49 14.90
CA HIS A 272 -37.48 -12.83 14.39
C HIS A 272 -38.81 -13.37 14.94
N LYS A 273 -39.58 -14.05 14.09
CA LYS A 273 -40.94 -14.52 14.41
C LYS A 273 -41.02 -15.33 15.70
N ASP A 274 -39.97 -16.08 16.03
CA ASP A 274 -39.92 -17.01 17.17
C ASP A 274 -39.80 -16.28 18.52
N VAL A 275 -39.28 -15.05 18.54
CA VAL A 275 -39.12 -14.23 19.75
C VAL A 275 -40.04 -13.02 19.78
N TYR A 276 -40.77 -12.74 18.69
CA TYR A 276 -41.60 -11.55 18.52
C TYR A 276 -42.59 -11.32 19.68
N ASP A 277 -43.38 -12.34 20.05
CA ASP A 277 -44.41 -12.20 21.08
C ASP A 277 -43.79 -12.02 22.48
N GLN A 278 -42.66 -12.69 22.73
CA GLN A 278 -41.90 -12.53 23.98
C GLN A 278 -41.30 -11.14 24.08
N LEU A 279 -40.74 -10.61 22.98
CA LEU A 279 -40.20 -9.27 22.92
C LEU A 279 -41.28 -8.22 23.23
N ILE A 280 -42.45 -8.31 22.60
CA ILE A 280 -43.57 -7.38 22.85
C ILE A 280 -43.97 -7.41 24.32
N LYS A 281 -44.03 -8.59 24.94
CA LYS A 281 -44.34 -8.72 26.36
C LYS A 281 -43.30 -7.99 27.21
N GLU A 282 -42.01 -8.20 26.95
CA GLU A 282 -40.92 -7.56 27.69
C GLU A 282 -40.86 -6.04 27.47
N LEU A 283 -41.19 -5.55 26.28
CA LEU A 283 -41.32 -4.11 25.99
C LEU A 283 -42.47 -3.49 26.80
N LYS A 284 -43.63 -4.17 26.87
CA LYS A 284 -44.79 -3.71 27.67
C LYS A 284 -44.49 -3.71 29.18
N VAL A 285 -43.75 -4.70 29.68
CA VAL A 285 -43.27 -4.71 31.08
C VAL A 285 -42.47 -3.43 31.40
N ARG A 286 -41.69 -2.94 30.44
CA ARG A 286 -40.92 -1.69 30.51
C ARG A 286 -41.70 -0.44 30.10
N LYS A 287 -43.04 -0.52 30.12
CA LYS A 287 -43.96 0.59 29.89
C LYS A 287 -43.95 1.16 28.47
N ALA A 288 -43.53 0.38 27.47
CA ALA A 288 -43.82 0.71 26.08
C ALA A 288 -45.32 0.60 25.81
N TYR A 289 -45.95 1.69 25.37
CA TYR A 289 -47.37 1.72 25.01
C TYR A 289 -47.53 1.35 23.52
N PHE A 290 -48.18 0.22 23.25
CA PHE A 290 -48.47 -0.23 21.89
C PHE A 290 -49.75 0.41 21.38
N VAL A 291 -49.65 1.26 20.35
CA VAL A 291 -50.79 1.94 19.76
C VAL A 291 -51.66 0.98 18.95
N ASN A 292 -52.98 1.16 19.00
CA ASN A 292 -53.90 0.49 18.10
C ASN A 292 -53.90 1.12 16.70
N ALA A 293 -54.65 0.54 15.75
CA ALA A 293 -54.67 1.02 14.36
C ALA A 293 -55.16 2.48 14.20
N GLU A 294 -56.15 2.91 15.00
CA GLU A 294 -56.67 4.28 14.97
C GLU A 294 -55.65 5.27 15.56
N GLU A 295 -55.07 4.93 16.71
CA GLU A 295 -54.03 5.72 17.36
C GLU A 295 -52.78 5.83 16.48
N LYS A 296 -52.39 4.75 15.80
CA LYS A 296 -51.29 4.73 14.82
C LYS A 296 -51.54 5.70 13.68
N ALA A 297 -52.72 5.68 13.06
CA ALA A 297 -53.05 6.60 11.97
C ALA A 297 -53.02 8.07 12.42
N LYS A 298 -53.53 8.37 13.63
CA LYS A 298 -53.43 9.71 14.24
C LYS A 298 -51.98 10.12 14.46
N LEU A 299 -51.16 9.21 14.97
CA LEU A 299 -49.73 9.42 15.24
C LEU A 299 -48.96 9.71 13.95
N GLU A 300 -49.16 8.92 12.90
CA GLU A 300 -48.59 9.11 11.56
C GLU A 300 -48.96 10.48 10.98
N GLN A 301 -50.26 10.81 11.00
CA GLN A 301 -50.75 12.08 10.46
C GLN A 301 -50.13 13.27 11.19
N TYR A 302 -50.00 13.22 12.51
CA TYR A 302 -49.39 14.30 13.29
C TYR A 302 -47.87 14.40 13.08
N MET A 303 -47.17 13.26 12.99
CA MET A 303 -45.72 13.21 12.90
C MET A 303 -45.18 13.47 11.50
N PHE A 304 -45.87 13.03 10.46
CA PHE A 304 -45.37 13.05 9.09
C PHE A 304 -46.29 13.76 8.09
N GLY A 305 -47.50 14.14 8.51
CA GLY A 305 -48.50 14.76 7.63
C GLY A 305 -49.23 13.80 6.71
N CYS A 306 -48.96 12.50 6.83
CA CYS A 306 -49.55 11.42 6.04
C CYS A 306 -49.74 10.16 6.88
N THR A 307 -50.56 9.22 6.39
CA THR A 307 -50.81 7.91 7.00
C THR A 307 -50.29 6.78 6.12
N ALA A 308 -50.13 5.59 6.68
CA ALA A 308 -49.69 4.43 5.92
C ALA A 308 -50.59 4.17 4.68
N GLY A 309 -49.95 3.93 3.52
CA GLY A 309 -50.61 3.69 2.24
C GLY A 309 -51.20 4.92 1.53
N SER A 310 -50.88 6.14 1.98
CA SER A 310 -51.40 7.36 1.34
C SER A 310 -50.64 7.80 0.07
N GLY A 311 -49.49 7.21 -0.25
CA GLY A 311 -48.65 7.60 -1.39
C GLY A 311 -47.99 8.99 -1.27
N VAL A 312 -48.02 9.59 -0.07
CA VAL A 312 -47.46 10.92 0.20
C VAL A 312 -46.14 10.77 0.92
N LYS A 313 -45.09 11.39 0.38
CA LYS A 313 -43.75 11.34 0.97
C LYS A 313 -43.77 11.89 2.40
N PRO A 314 -43.33 11.11 3.41
CA PRO A 314 -43.36 11.53 4.79
C PRO A 314 -42.35 12.65 5.08
N VAL A 315 -42.81 13.69 5.78
CA VAL A 315 -41.97 14.82 6.21
C VAL A 315 -42.14 15.02 7.70
N LEU A 316 -41.07 14.80 8.46
CA LEU A 316 -41.13 14.89 9.92
C LEU A 316 -41.53 16.31 10.38
N ASN A 317 -42.58 16.37 11.18
CA ASN A 317 -43.06 17.57 11.84
C ASN A 317 -41.99 18.08 12.83
N SER A 318 -41.49 19.29 12.60
CA SER A 318 -40.40 19.88 13.36
C SER A 318 -40.71 20.12 14.85
N ALA A 319 -41.97 20.04 15.25
CA ALA A 319 -42.42 20.12 16.64
C ALA A 319 -42.25 18.80 17.43
N VAL A 320 -42.06 17.67 16.75
CA VAL A 320 -42.01 16.32 17.35
C VAL A 320 -40.68 15.99 18.03
N PRO A 321 -39.49 16.28 17.45
CA PRO A 321 -38.24 15.79 18.00
C PRO A 321 -38.00 16.23 19.45
N GLY A 322 -37.64 15.28 20.31
CA GLY A 322 -37.37 15.50 21.72
C GLY A 322 -38.58 15.81 22.58
N LYS A 323 -39.80 15.46 22.16
CA LYS A 323 -41.00 15.57 23.01
C LYS A 323 -41.28 14.24 23.71
N SER A 324 -41.86 14.31 24.91
CA SER A 324 -42.28 13.13 25.66
C SER A 324 -43.37 12.34 24.92
N PRO A 325 -43.51 11.02 25.15
CA PRO A 325 -44.55 10.23 24.50
C PRO A 325 -45.96 10.75 24.82
N GLN A 326 -46.18 11.27 26.04
CA GLN A 326 -47.46 11.87 26.45
C GLN A 326 -47.79 13.12 25.65
N PHE A 327 -46.80 13.99 25.40
CA PHE A 327 -46.99 15.19 24.60
C PHE A 327 -47.37 14.82 23.16
N ILE A 328 -46.64 13.86 22.57
CA ILE A 328 -46.86 13.42 21.20
C ILE A 328 -48.25 12.79 21.05
N ALA A 329 -48.64 11.87 21.94
CA ALA A 329 -49.97 11.25 21.93
C ALA A 329 -51.09 12.30 22.02
N LYS A 330 -50.98 13.22 22.99
CA LYS A 330 -51.97 14.29 23.18
C LYS A 330 -52.08 15.19 21.96
N ALA A 331 -50.96 15.56 21.35
CA ALA A 331 -50.93 16.39 20.15
C ALA A 331 -51.47 15.65 18.91
N ALA A 332 -51.31 14.34 18.86
CA ALA A 332 -51.92 13.47 17.84
C ALA A 332 -53.43 13.21 18.09
N GLY A 333 -53.96 13.56 19.26
CA GLY A 333 -55.40 13.46 19.56
C GLY A 333 -55.82 12.18 20.29
N PHE A 334 -54.93 11.58 21.08
CA PHE A 334 -55.25 10.48 22.00
C PHE A 334 -54.45 10.58 23.32
N GLU A 335 -54.81 9.79 24.32
CA GLU A 335 -54.13 9.79 25.63
C GLU A 335 -53.49 8.44 25.92
N ILE A 336 -52.40 8.46 26.68
CA ILE A 336 -51.66 7.26 27.11
C ILE A 336 -51.37 7.35 28.62
N PRO A 337 -51.01 6.24 29.28
CA PRO A 337 -50.61 6.26 30.68
C PRO A 337 -49.48 7.26 30.98
N ALA A 338 -49.56 7.90 32.15
CA ALA A 338 -48.57 8.90 32.58
C ALA A 338 -47.16 8.32 32.76
N ASP A 339 -47.05 7.01 33.01
CA ASP A 339 -45.79 6.28 33.17
C ASP A 339 -45.30 5.60 31.88
N ALA A 340 -45.97 5.83 30.74
CA ALA A 340 -45.51 5.28 29.46
C ALA A 340 -44.14 5.87 29.07
N THR A 341 -43.18 5.00 28.75
CA THR A 341 -41.79 5.38 28.45
C THR A 341 -41.59 5.67 26.97
N ILE A 342 -42.19 4.86 26.09
CA ILE A 342 -42.16 5.03 24.63
C ILE A 342 -43.51 4.65 24.01
N LEU A 343 -43.78 5.16 22.81
CA LEU A 343 -44.84 4.67 21.93
C LEU A 343 -44.25 3.60 21.00
N ALA A 344 -44.94 2.47 20.83
CA ALA A 344 -44.57 1.41 19.90
C ALA A 344 -45.71 1.18 18.90
N ALA A 345 -45.42 1.09 17.62
CA ALA A 345 -46.39 0.85 16.56
C ALA A 345 -45.96 -0.33 15.70
N GLU A 346 -46.86 -1.28 15.49
CA GLU A 346 -46.62 -2.37 14.55
C GLU A 346 -46.70 -1.85 13.11
N CYS A 347 -45.65 -2.10 12.32
CA CYS A 347 -45.50 -1.68 10.93
C CYS A 347 -45.41 -2.92 10.03
N LYS A 348 -45.94 -2.82 8.80
CA LYS A 348 -46.01 -3.98 7.89
C LYS A 348 -44.74 -4.15 7.09
N GLU A 349 -44.12 -3.04 6.69
CA GLU A 349 -42.95 -3.04 5.82
C GLU A 349 -42.06 -1.82 6.08
N VAL A 350 -40.92 -1.75 5.41
CA VAL A 350 -40.05 -0.58 5.40
C VAL A 350 -40.17 0.09 4.03
N SER A 351 -40.87 1.21 3.98
CA SER A 351 -41.12 1.99 2.76
C SER A 351 -41.57 3.42 3.10
N ASP A 352 -41.54 4.31 2.10
CA ASP A 352 -42.13 5.66 2.22
C ASP A 352 -43.65 5.61 2.50
N ASP A 353 -44.31 4.49 2.16
CA ASP A 353 -45.73 4.23 2.44
C ASP A 353 -46.00 3.75 3.87
N GLU A 354 -44.96 3.56 4.70
CA GLU A 354 -45.04 3.25 6.12
C GLU A 354 -44.25 4.32 6.93
N PRO A 355 -44.83 5.51 7.19
CA PRO A 355 -44.10 6.70 7.66
C PRO A 355 -43.31 6.50 8.97
N LEU A 356 -43.83 5.67 9.88
CA LEU A 356 -43.16 5.40 11.16
C LEU A 356 -41.82 4.65 11.00
N THR A 357 -41.46 4.15 9.81
CA THR A 357 -40.15 3.56 9.54
C THR A 357 -39.06 4.58 9.19
N HIS A 358 -39.39 5.87 9.08
CA HIS A 358 -38.42 6.96 8.92
C HIS A 358 -37.78 7.40 10.25
N GLU A 359 -36.78 8.28 10.17
CA GLU A 359 -36.19 8.93 11.34
C GLU A 359 -37.23 9.81 12.05
N LYS A 360 -37.37 9.61 13.37
CA LYS A 360 -38.40 10.29 14.20
C LYS A 360 -37.83 11.25 15.23
N LEU A 361 -36.58 11.04 15.67
CA LEU A 361 -35.90 11.78 16.75
C LEU A 361 -36.78 11.99 18.00
N ALA A 362 -37.62 11.00 18.31
CA ALA A 362 -38.67 11.01 19.31
C ALA A 362 -38.81 9.62 19.93
N PRO A 363 -39.45 9.47 21.12
CA PRO A 363 -39.65 8.19 21.80
C PRO A 363 -40.80 7.38 21.17
N VAL A 364 -40.75 7.20 19.85
CA VAL A 364 -41.72 6.46 19.01
C VAL A 364 -40.97 5.40 18.22
N GLN A 365 -41.33 4.12 18.36
CA GLN A 365 -40.63 2.99 17.77
C GLN A 365 -41.52 2.22 16.80
N ALA A 366 -41.03 1.98 15.57
CA ALA A 366 -41.65 1.00 14.68
C ALA A 366 -41.26 -0.42 15.11
N VAL A 367 -42.19 -1.36 15.05
CA VAL A 367 -41.98 -2.77 15.39
C VAL A 367 -42.44 -3.62 14.22
N LEU A 368 -41.54 -4.44 13.67
CA LEU A 368 -41.78 -5.29 12.51
C LEU A 368 -41.43 -6.74 12.87
N LYS A 369 -42.22 -7.67 12.31
CA LYS A 369 -41.99 -9.11 12.41
C LYS A 369 -41.30 -9.62 11.15
N ALA A 370 -40.23 -10.38 11.33
CA ALA A 370 -39.53 -11.06 10.24
C ALA A 370 -39.69 -12.58 10.37
N ASP A 371 -40.04 -13.24 9.26
CA ASP A 371 -40.27 -14.68 9.16
C ASP A 371 -38.99 -15.51 9.25
N ASN A 372 -37.86 -14.90 8.90
CA ASN A 372 -36.52 -15.47 8.95
C ASN A 372 -35.44 -14.37 8.93
N LYS A 373 -34.17 -14.76 9.14
CA LYS A 373 -33.00 -13.89 9.09
C LYS A 373 -32.90 -13.07 7.80
N GLU A 374 -33.12 -13.70 6.64
CA GLU A 374 -32.91 -13.06 5.34
C GLU A 374 -33.87 -11.88 5.15
N GLN A 375 -35.15 -12.10 5.42
CA GLN A 375 -36.16 -11.03 5.37
C GLN A 375 -35.84 -9.91 6.39
N ALA A 376 -35.35 -10.26 7.58
CA ALA A 376 -34.94 -9.26 8.56
C ALA A 376 -33.80 -8.38 8.04
N PHE A 377 -32.80 -8.99 7.41
CA PHE A 377 -31.66 -8.28 6.83
C PHE A 377 -32.09 -7.38 5.67
N GLU A 378 -32.99 -7.84 4.79
CA GLU A 378 -33.57 -6.99 3.73
C GLU A 378 -34.32 -5.78 4.29
N MET A 379 -35.07 -5.95 5.38
CA MET A 379 -35.73 -4.83 6.07
C MET A 379 -34.72 -3.86 6.67
N CYS A 380 -33.64 -4.36 7.31
CA CYS A 380 -32.56 -3.53 7.81
C CYS A 380 -31.87 -2.74 6.68
N GLU A 381 -31.60 -3.37 5.53
CA GLU A 381 -31.01 -2.70 4.37
C GLU A 381 -31.90 -1.59 3.82
N LYS A 382 -33.23 -1.83 3.75
CA LYS A 382 -34.20 -0.79 3.36
C LYS A 382 -34.19 0.39 4.34
N MET A 383 -34.14 0.13 5.65
CA MET A 383 -34.02 1.18 6.67
C MET A 383 -32.76 2.02 6.46
N LEU A 384 -31.63 1.35 6.18
CA LEU A 384 -30.34 2.00 5.96
C LEU A 384 -30.30 2.82 4.66
N LYS A 385 -31.11 2.54 3.64
CA LYS A 385 -31.23 3.45 2.48
C LYS A 385 -31.73 4.85 2.87
N LEU A 386 -32.51 4.94 3.95
CA LEU A 386 -33.03 6.20 4.50
C LEU A 386 -32.09 6.85 5.55
N GLY A 387 -31.08 6.11 6.03
CA GLY A 387 -30.12 6.54 7.06
C GLY A 387 -28.70 6.05 6.77
N ALA A 388 -28.28 6.17 5.51
CA ALA A 388 -27.13 5.45 4.97
C ALA A 388 -25.83 5.77 5.72
N GLY A 389 -25.09 4.71 6.08
CA GLY A 389 -23.80 4.83 6.74
C GLY A 389 -23.83 5.18 8.23
N HIS A 390 -25.00 5.47 8.83
CA HIS A 390 -25.03 5.92 10.21
C HIS A 390 -24.83 4.78 11.21
N THR A 391 -25.88 4.06 11.61
CA THR A 391 -25.83 3.01 12.64
C THR A 391 -26.79 1.88 12.31
N ALA A 392 -26.42 0.65 12.63
CA ALA A 392 -27.31 -0.51 12.64
C ALA A 392 -27.06 -1.33 13.91
N ALA A 393 -28.10 -1.94 14.48
CA ALA A 393 -28.02 -2.70 15.72
C ALA A 393 -28.47 -4.15 15.52
N ILE A 394 -27.85 -5.06 16.26
CA ILE A 394 -28.20 -6.48 16.30
C ILE A 394 -28.17 -6.99 17.74
N HIS A 395 -29.20 -7.74 18.12
CA HIS A 395 -29.26 -8.46 19.38
C HIS A 395 -29.30 -9.96 19.12
N THR A 396 -28.21 -10.66 19.47
CA THR A 396 -28.04 -12.12 19.31
C THR A 396 -26.89 -12.61 20.19
N ASN A 397 -26.87 -13.87 20.60
CA ASN A 397 -25.70 -14.52 21.22
C ASN A 397 -24.79 -15.18 20.17
N ASN A 398 -25.21 -15.24 18.90
CA ASN A 398 -24.45 -15.84 17.81
C ASN A 398 -23.44 -14.85 17.21
N GLN A 399 -22.16 -15.07 17.50
CA GLN A 399 -21.08 -14.21 17.01
C GLN A 399 -20.88 -14.26 15.49
N GLU A 400 -21.11 -15.41 14.85
CA GLU A 400 -20.98 -15.54 13.39
C GLU A 400 -22.05 -14.72 12.67
N LEU A 401 -23.27 -14.72 13.20
CA LEU A 401 -24.38 -13.92 12.69
C LEU A 401 -24.09 -12.42 12.79
N VAL A 402 -23.42 -11.96 13.86
CA VAL A 402 -23.00 -10.56 14.00
C VAL A 402 -21.96 -10.19 12.94
N ARG A 403 -21.01 -11.09 12.64
CA ARG A 403 -20.03 -10.87 11.57
C ARG A 403 -20.70 -10.82 10.20
N GLU A 404 -21.65 -11.72 9.94
CA GLU A 404 -22.45 -11.71 8.71
C GLU A 404 -23.23 -10.39 8.56
N TYR A 405 -23.93 -9.97 9.62
CA TYR A 405 -24.66 -8.71 9.66
C TYR A 405 -23.74 -7.51 9.41
N GLY A 406 -22.57 -7.49 10.06
CA GLY A 406 -21.60 -6.41 9.91
C GLY A 406 -20.95 -6.32 8.52
N VAL A 407 -20.79 -7.45 7.82
CA VAL A 407 -20.33 -7.47 6.42
C VAL A 407 -21.43 -6.96 5.47
N ARG A 408 -22.71 -7.24 5.79
CA ARG A 408 -23.83 -6.95 4.90
C ARG A 408 -24.39 -5.53 5.05
N MET A 409 -24.48 -5.00 6.26
CA MET A 409 -25.14 -3.72 6.53
C MET A 409 -24.27 -2.52 6.16
N HIS A 410 -24.79 -1.62 5.31
CA HIS A 410 -24.15 -0.34 4.98
C HIS A 410 -24.30 0.72 6.09
N ALA A 411 -23.72 0.43 7.26
CA ALA A 411 -23.63 1.32 8.41
C ALA A 411 -22.19 1.35 8.95
N CYS A 412 -21.70 2.52 9.35
CA CYS A 412 -20.32 2.64 9.86
C CYS A 412 -20.20 2.24 11.34
N ARG A 413 -21.33 2.05 12.03
CA ARG A 413 -21.39 1.55 13.41
C ARG A 413 -22.37 0.38 13.47
N ILE A 414 -21.85 -0.80 13.80
CA ILE A 414 -22.65 -2.01 14.06
C ILE A 414 -22.67 -2.22 15.56
N ILE A 415 -23.85 -2.10 16.16
CA ILE A 415 -24.05 -2.14 17.60
C ILE A 415 -24.58 -3.51 18.00
N TRP A 416 -23.81 -4.23 18.81
CA TRP A 416 -24.15 -5.59 19.23
C TRP A 416 -24.53 -5.62 20.70
N ASN A 417 -25.73 -6.15 21.02
CA ASN A 417 -26.21 -6.43 22.38
C ASN A 417 -26.11 -5.25 23.37
N GLN A 418 -26.45 -4.05 22.92
CA GLN A 418 -26.39 -2.83 23.73
C GLN A 418 -27.31 -1.75 23.13
N PRO A 419 -27.71 -0.71 23.87
CA PRO A 419 -28.53 0.39 23.34
C PRO A 419 -27.79 1.18 22.25
N SER A 420 -28.39 1.32 21.04
CA SER A 420 -27.72 1.96 19.90
C SER A 420 -27.41 3.44 20.09
N SER A 421 -28.23 4.18 20.86
CA SER A 421 -27.97 5.59 21.15
C SER A 421 -26.66 5.81 21.91
N LEU A 422 -26.43 5.02 22.97
CA LEU A 422 -25.26 5.09 23.83
C LEU A 422 -24.07 4.31 23.26
N GLY A 423 -24.32 3.19 22.60
CA GLY A 423 -23.30 2.43 21.90
C GLY A 423 -22.74 3.18 20.68
N GLY A 424 -23.58 3.90 19.94
CA GLY A 424 -23.16 4.62 18.74
C GLY A 424 -22.27 5.83 19.02
N ILE A 425 -22.47 6.52 20.15
CA ILE A 425 -21.60 7.63 20.57
C ILE A 425 -20.25 7.13 21.11
N GLY A 426 -20.15 5.87 21.53
CA GLY A 426 -18.90 5.20 21.92
C GLY A 426 -18.57 5.25 23.42
N ASP A 427 -17.54 4.50 23.82
CA ASP A 427 -16.91 4.39 25.15
C ASP A 427 -17.78 3.84 26.30
N ILE A 428 -19.08 4.15 26.35
CA ILE A 428 -19.96 3.75 27.48
C ILE A 428 -20.16 2.23 27.53
N TYR A 429 -20.41 1.61 26.37
CA TYR A 429 -20.71 0.18 26.25
C TYR A 429 -19.69 -0.57 25.38
N ASN A 430 -18.79 0.13 24.70
CA ASN A 430 -17.89 -0.44 23.71
C ASN A 430 -16.63 0.42 23.51
N ALA A 431 -15.70 -0.05 22.67
CA ALA A 431 -14.43 0.61 22.39
C ALA A 431 -14.47 1.61 21.21
N ILE A 432 -15.65 1.96 20.68
CA ILE A 432 -15.77 3.02 19.66
C ILE A 432 -15.43 4.35 20.33
N ALA A 433 -14.66 5.20 19.63
CA ALA A 433 -14.22 6.47 20.19
C ALA A 433 -15.39 7.40 20.59
N PRO A 434 -15.38 8.03 21.77
CA PRO A 434 -16.49 8.84 22.28
C PRO A 434 -16.67 10.12 21.45
N SER A 435 -17.83 10.34 20.85
CA SER A 435 -18.07 11.51 19.99
C SER A 435 -19.54 11.91 19.91
N LEU A 436 -19.77 13.18 19.58
CA LEU A 436 -21.08 13.75 19.25
C LEU A 436 -21.15 14.24 17.79
N THR A 437 -20.18 13.83 16.97
CA THR A 437 -20.14 14.02 15.52
C THR A 437 -19.84 12.65 14.89
N LEU A 438 -20.89 11.98 14.42
CA LEU A 438 -20.83 10.61 13.93
C LEU A 438 -20.81 10.61 12.40
N GLY A 439 -19.64 10.41 11.80
CA GLY A 439 -19.47 10.45 10.35
C GLY A 439 -20.10 9.24 9.68
N CYS A 440 -20.83 9.41 8.58
CA CYS A 440 -21.57 8.34 7.90
C CYS A 440 -20.82 7.73 6.69
N GLY A 441 -19.55 8.06 6.52
CA GLY A 441 -18.72 7.56 5.42
C GLY A 441 -19.27 7.91 4.04
N SER A 442 -18.76 7.23 3.01
CA SER A 442 -19.19 7.44 1.62
C SER A 442 -20.68 7.14 1.41
N TYR A 443 -21.26 6.21 2.19
CA TYR A 443 -22.69 5.89 2.14
C TYR A 443 -23.58 7.11 2.43
N GLY A 444 -23.20 7.93 3.42
CA GLY A 444 -23.89 9.17 3.79
C GLY A 444 -23.35 10.42 3.11
N GLY A 445 -22.46 10.29 2.11
CA GLY A 445 -21.80 11.43 1.45
C GLY A 445 -20.86 12.20 2.39
N ASN A 446 -20.16 11.50 3.29
CA ASN A 446 -19.22 12.09 4.23
C ASN A 446 -17.76 11.64 3.98
N SER A 447 -16.81 12.51 4.30
CA SER A 447 -15.36 12.27 4.25
C SER A 447 -14.85 11.36 5.38
N VAL A 448 -15.67 11.14 6.41
CA VAL A 448 -15.33 10.33 7.60
C VAL A 448 -16.46 9.36 7.92
N SER A 449 -16.08 8.12 8.26
CA SER A 449 -16.98 7.04 8.70
C SER A 449 -16.94 6.79 10.20
N GLY A 450 -15.87 7.22 10.88
CA GLY A 450 -15.71 7.07 12.31
C GLY A 450 -16.44 8.13 13.12
N ASN A 451 -16.41 7.92 14.43
CA ASN A 451 -16.68 8.96 15.41
C ASN A 451 -15.55 9.99 15.33
N VAL A 452 -15.87 11.26 15.06
CA VAL A 452 -14.84 12.30 14.87
C VAL A 452 -14.07 12.52 16.17
N GLN A 453 -12.74 12.64 16.08
CA GLN A 453 -11.78 12.77 17.17
C GLN A 453 -10.71 13.85 16.88
N ALA A 454 -9.81 14.08 17.83
CA ALA A 454 -8.67 14.99 17.68
C ALA A 454 -7.78 14.65 16.46
N VAL A 455 -7.59 13.37 16.12
CA VAL A 455 -6.81 12.98 14.93
C VAL A 455 -7.34 13.59 13.63
N ASN A 456 -8.64 13.93 13.57
CA ASN A 456 -9.24 14.56 12.40
C ASN A 456 -8.97 16.07 12.30
N LEU A 457 -8.36 16.67 13.32
CA LEU A 457 -8.04 18.10 13.40
C LEU A 457 -6.51 18.35 13.45
N VAL A 458 -5.71 17.38 13.01
CA VAL A 458 -4.26 17.55 12.80
C VAL A 458 -3.84 17.15 11.39
N ASN A 459 -2.85 17.85 10.85
CA ASN A 459 -2.05 17.39 9.72
C ASN A 459 -0.86 16.59 10.25
N ILE A 460 -0.53 15.48 9.58
CA ILE A 460 0.67 14.69 9.88
C ILE A 460 1.75 14.97 8.84
N LYS A 461 2.78 15.73 9.24
CA LYS A 461 4.00 15.91 8.46
C LYS A 461 4.91 14.72 8.67
N ARG A 462 5.55 14.24 7.59
CA ARG A 462 6.47 13.10 7.62
C ARG A 462 7.88 13.57 7.31
N ILE A 463 8.81 13.37 8.23
CA ILE A 463 10.24 13.59 8.02
C ILE A 463 10.84 12.22 7.67
N ALA A 464 11.29 12.05 6.43
CA ALA A 464 11.83 10.78 5.94
C ALA A 464 13.32 10.93 5.61
N ARG A 465 14.18 10.15 6.26
CA ARG A 465 15.62 10.12 5.95
C ARG A 465 15.90 9.20 4.76
N ARG A 466 17.02 9.44 4.06
CA ARG A 466 17.49 8.51 3.02
C ARG A 466 17.79 7.16 3.65
N ASN A 467 17.19 6.10 3.11
CA ASN A 467 17.47 4.72 3.47
C ASN A 467 18.01 3.96 2.25
N ASN A 468 18.96 3.07 2.50
CA ASN A 468 19.38 2.11 1.50
C ASN A 468 18.41 0.93 1.51
N ASN A 469 18.13 0.40 0.32
CA ASN A 469 17.41 -0.85 0.20
C ASN A 469 18.21 -1.98 0.86
N MET A 470 17.56 -2.80 1.70
CA MET A 470 18.17 -4.04 2.19
C MET A 470 18.58 -4.92 0.99
N GLN A 471 19.85 -5.33 0.93
CA GLN A 471 20.37 -6.22 -0.11
C GLN A 471 20.42 -7.66 0.44
N TRP A 472 20.27 -8.65 -0.44
CA TRP A 472 20.42 -10.06 -0.08
C TRP A 472 21.67 -10.63 -0.75
N PHE A 473 22.42 -11.41 0.01
CA PHE A 473 23.50 -12.24 -0.52
C PHE A 473 23.07 -13.70 -0.42
N LYS A 474 22.72 -14.30 -1.56
CA LYS A 474 22.19 -15.67 -1.64
C LYS A 474 22.98 -16.48 -2.64
N ILE A 475 23.57 -17.56 -2.13
CA ILE A 475 24.30 -18.59 -2.86
C ILE A 475 23.74 -19.96 -2.43
N PRO A 476 24.03 -21.06 -3.15
CA PRO A 476 23.63 -22.39 -2.72
C PRO A 476 24.08 -22.66 -1.30
N ALA A 477 23.23 -23.35 -0.52
CA ALA A 477 23.53 -23.67 0.87
C ALA A 477 24.77 -24.57 1.01
N LYS A 478 25.13 -25.30 -0.07
CA LYS A 478 26.28 -26.18 -0.12
C LYS A 478 26.99 -26.06 -1.47
N THR A 479 28.27 -25.71 -1.43
CA THR A 479 29.16 -25.72 -2.59
C THR A 479 30.32 -26.65 -2.30
N TYR A 480 30.44 -27.72 -3.08
CA TYR A 480 31.56 -28.66 -3.02
C TYR A 480 32.52 -28.36 -4.17
N PHE A 481 33.82 -28.32 -3.90
CA PHE A 481 34.85 -28.06 -4.88
C PHE A 481 36.05 -28.99 -4.64
N GLU A 482 37.10 -28.88 -5.46
CA GLU A 482 38.28 -29.78 -5.58
C GLU A 482 38.13 -30.89 -6.63
N PRO A 483 39.24 -31.41 -7.20
CA PRO A 483 39.20 -32.51 -8.14
C PRO A 483 38.42 -33.73 -7.61
N ASN A 484 37.51 -34.26 -8.41
CA ASN A 484 36.62 -35.39 -8.10
C ASN A 484 35.55 -35.09 -7.04
N ALA A 485 35.16 -33.81 -6.87
CA ALA A 485 34.08 -33.40 -5.97
C ALA A 485 32.73 -34.08 -6.27
N ILE A 486 32.50 -34.57 -7.50
CA ILE A 486 31.29 -35.34 -7.86
C ILE A 486 31.07 -36.58 -6.98
N LYS A 487 32.11 -37.08 -6.29
CA LYS A 487 31.98 -38.15 -5.28
C LYS A 487 30.94 -37.84 -4.20
N TYR A 488 30.68 -36.56 -3.92
CA TYR A 488 29.67 -36.15 -2.93
C TYR A 488 28.25 -36.64 -3.29
N LEU A 489 27.96 -36.91 -4.58
CA LEU A 489 26.72 -37.55 -4.98
C LEU A 489 26.51 -38.93 -4.34
N ARG A 490 27.56 -39.56 -3.78
CA ARG A 490 27.43 -40.80 -2.99
C ARG A 490 26.87 -40.55 -1.60
N ASP A 491 27.25 -39.43 -1.01
CA ASP A 491 27.00 -39.08 0.39
C ASP A 491 25.79 -38.14 0.56
N MET A 492 25.33 -37.52 -0.52
CA MET A 492 24.19 -36.60 -0.47
C MET A 492 22.92 -37.32 0.01
N TYR A 493 22.33 -36.83 1.10
CA TYR A 493 21.15 -37.42 1.71
C TYR A 493 19.87 -37.16 0.90
N GLY A 494 19.05 -38.20 0.75
CA GLY A 494 17.70 -38.13 0.18
C GLY A 494 17.63 -38.15 -1.34
N ILE A 495 18.56 -38.85 -2.01
CA ILE A 495 18.45 -39.15 -3.44
C ILE A 495 17.91 -40.58 -3.59
N GLU A 496 16.67 -40.74 -4.05
CA GLU A 496 16.07 -42.05 -4.40
C GLU A 496 15.70 -42.09 -5.90
N LYS A 497 15.20 -40.98 -6.45
CA LYS A 497 14.85 -40.77 -7.85
C LYS A 497 15.50 -39.51 -8.41
N ALA A 498 16.45 -39.68 -9.32
CA ALA A 498 17.18 -38.57 -9.94
C ALA A 498 16.84 -38.38 -11.43
N VAL A 499 16.63 -37.14 -11.88
CA VAL A 499 16.71 -36.80 -13.31
C VAL A 499 18.04 -36.11 -13.56
N ILE A 500 18.80 -36.61 -14.53
CA ILE A 500 20.03 -35.99 -14.99
C ILE A 500 19.69 -35.16 -16.23
N VAL A 501 19.97 -33.86 -16.19
CA VAL A 501 19.71 -32.92 -17.29
C VAL A 501 21.03 -32.46 -17.87
N CYS A 502 21.21 -32.64 -19.17
CA CYS A 502 22.45 -32.33 -19.89
C CYS A 502 22.17 -32.04 -21.37
N ASP A 503 23.20 -31.58 -22.08
CA ASP A 503 23.19 -31.57 -23.54
C ASP A 503 23.72 -32.90 -24.11
N LYS A 504 23.46 -33.13 -25.40
CA LYS A 504 23.85 -34.36 -26.09
C LYS A 504 25.36 -34.58 -26.13
N VAL A 505 26.16 -33.51 -26.09
CA VAL A 505 27.63 -33.58 -26.13
C VAL A 505 28.16 -34.14 -24.81
N MET A 506 27.59 -33.73 -23.66
CA MET A 506 27.99 -34.25 -22.35
C MET A 506 27.76 -35.76 -22.21
N GLU A 507 26.67 -36.27 -22.80
CA GLU A 507 26.42 -37.71 -22.89
C GLU A 507 27.47 -38.40 -23.78
N GLN A 508 27.71 -37.88 -24.99
CA GLN A 508 28.69 -38.45 -25.92
C GLN A 508 30.13 -38.44 -25.40
N LEU A 509 30.49 -37.47 -24.56
CA LEU A 509 31.81 -37.36 -23.91
C LEU A 509 31.95 -38.28 -22.68
N GLY A 510 30.90 -39.03 -22.30
CA GLY A 510 30.93 -39.93 -21.15
C GLY A 510 30.98 -39.20 -19.80
N ILE A 511 30.62 -37.91 -19.75
CA ILE A 511 30.56 -37.15 -18.49
C ILE A 511 29.36 -37.63 -17.66
N VAL A 512 28.22 -37.87 -18.32
CA VAL A 512 27.00 -38.38 -17.68
C VAL A 512 27.26 -39.76 -17.04
N ASP A 513 28.06 -40.62 -17.67
CA ASP A 513 28.43 -41.92 -17.12
C ASP A 513 29.15 -41.80 -15.77
N LYS A 514 30.05 -40.81 -15.61
CA LYS A 514 30.75 -40.55 -14.34
C LYS A 514 29.77 -40.20 -13.22
N ILE A 515 28.69 -39.47 -13.54
CA ILE A 515 27.62 -39.11 -12.60
C ILE A 515 26.80 -40.35 -12.23
N ILE A 516 26.41 -41.14 -13.23
CA ILE A 516 25.70 -42.41 -13.04
C ILE A 516 26.51 -43.37 -12.16
N ASP A 517 27.82 -43.46 -12.35
CA ASP A 517 28.71 -44.29 -11.53
C ASP A 517 28.70 -43.84 -10.06
N GLN A 518 28.60 -42.54 -9.78
CA GLN A 518 28.46 -42.06 -8.40
C GLN A 518 27.10 -42.44 -7.81
N LEU A 519 26.02 -42.34 -8.59
CA LEU A 519 24.68 -42.73 -8.14
C LEU A 519 24.58 -44.25 -7.90
N ARG A 520 25.22 -45.07 -8.74
CA ARG A 520 25.29 -46.54 -8.60
C ARG A 520 26.16 -46.98 -7.43
N ALA A 521 27.14 -46.18 -7.04
CA ALA A 521 28.03 -46.46 -5.91
C ALA A 521 27.41 -46.13 -4.54
N ARG A 522 26.15 -45.65 -4.50
CA ARG A 522 25.42 -45.35 -3.26
C ARG A 522 25.00 -46.63 -2.54
N SER A 523 24.78 -46.51 -1.23
CA SER A 523 24.27 -47.61 -0.41
C SER A 523 22.80 -47.94 -0.69
N ASN A 524 22.02 -46.96 -1.15
CA ASN A 524 20.63 -47.12 -1.57
C ASN A 524 20.53 -47.22 -3.10
N ARG A 525 19.51 -47.92 -3.61
CA ARG A 525 19.29 -48.08 -5.05
C ARG A 525 18.61 -46.83 -5.63
N VAL A 526 19.38 -46.00 -6.32
CA VAL A 526 18.83 -44.83 -7.03
C VAL A 526 18.27 -45.23 -8.40
N THR A 527 17.03 -44.83 -8.67
CA THR A 527 16.45 -44.89 -10.02
C THR A 527 16.70 -43.56 -10.71
N PHE A 528 17.06 -43.56 -12.00
CA PHE A 528 17.27 -42.31 -12.73
C PHE A 528 16.75 -42.31 -14.17
N ARG A 529 16.52 -41.11 -14.68
CA ARG A 529 16.21 -40.78 -16.09
C ARG A 529 17.17 -39.70 -16.57
N ILE A 530 17.34 -39.63 -17.89
CA ILE A 530 18.23 -38.66 -18.54
C ILE A 530 17.39 -37.78 -19.46
N ILE A 531 17.59 -36.48 -19.38
CA ILE A 531 17.19 -35.47 -20.36
C ILE A 531 18.48 -34.99 -21.01
N ASP A 532 18.72 -35.38 -22.26
CA ASP A 532 19.92 -35.11 -23.05
C ASP A 532 19.66 -34.23 -24.28
N TYR A 533 18.42 -33.77 -24.46
CA TYR A 533 17.97 -32.97 -25.59
C TYR A 533 18.02 -31.47 -25.33
N VAL A 534 18.71 -31.00 -24.28
CA VAL A 534 18.87 -29.57 -24.03
C VAL A 534 19.81 -28.96 -25.05
N GLU A 535 19.28 -28.04 -25.85
CA GLU A 535 20.01 -27.26 -26.85
C GLU A 535 20.79 -26.09 -26.22
N PRO A 536 21.85 -25.58 -26.89
CA PRO A 536 22.43 -24.29 -26.54
C PRO A 536 21.35 -23.20 -26.57
N GLU A 537 21.32 -22.30 -25.57
CA GLU A 537 20.28 -21.26 -25.43
C GLU A 537 18.87 -21.86 -25.33
N PRO A 538 18.58 -22.60 -24.25
CA PRO A 538 17.45 -23.52 -24.16
C PRO A 538 16.10 -22.80 -24.29
N SER A 539 15.13 -23.48 -24.90
CA SER A 539 13.83 -22.91 -25.24
C SER A 539 12.74 -23.15 -24.21
N VAL A 540 11.68 -22.36 -24.30
CA VAL A 540 10.43 -22.56 -23.53
C VAL A 540 9.88 -23.98 -23.75
N GLU A 541 9.88 -24.45 -25.00
CA GLU A 541 9.37 -25.78 -25.34
C GLU A 541 10.18 -26.90 -24.66
N THR A 542 11.52 -26.76 -24.60
CA THR A 542 12.40 -27.73 -23.95
C THR A 542 12.14 -27.80 -22.44
N VAL A 543 11.97 -26.67 -21.75
CA VAL A 543 11.73 -26.65 -20.30
C VAL A 543 10.32 -27.12 -19.93
N GLU A 544 9.31 -26.83 -20.73
CA GLU A 544 7.94 -27.32 -20.54
C GLU A 544 7.90 -28.85 -20.68
N LYS A 545 8.50 -29.40 -21.74
CA LYS A 545 8.59 -30.85 -21.97
C LYS A 545 9.35 -31.57 -20.86
N GLY A 546 10.45 -30.99 -20.38
CA GLY A 546 11.22 -31.54 -19.28
C GLY A 546 10.42 -31.58 -17.97
N ALA A 547 9.70 -30.49 -17.66
CA ALA A 547 8.85 -30.40 -16.48
C ALA A 547 7.65 -31.36 -16.54
N GLU A 548 7.03 -31.52 -17.71
CA GLU A 548 5.95 -32.49 -17.96
C GLU A 548 6.43 -33.92 -17.67
N MET A 549 7.57 -34.34 -18.22
CA MET A 549 8.14 -35.66 -17.93
C MET A 549 8.41 -35.87 -16.43
N MET A 550 8.96 -34.85 -15.75
CA MET A 550 9.18 -34.93 -14.30
C MET A 550 7.86 -35.07 -13.53
N ARG A 551 6.79 -34.41 -13.97
CA ARG A 551 5.50 -34.36 -13.28
C ARG A 551 4.65 -35.61 -13.51
N GLU A 552 4.59 -36.10 -14.75
CA GLU A 552 3.63 -37.12 -15.18
C GLU A 552 4.25 -38.52 -15.24
N GLU A 553 5.56 -38.62 -15.47
CA GLU A 553 6.21 -39.91 -15.74
C GLU A 553 7.13 -40.40 -14.61
N PHE A 554 7.91 -39.51 -13.99
CA PHE A 554 9.04 -39.94 -13.14
C PHE A 554 8.97 -39.51 -11.68
N GLU A 555 8.52 -38.28 -11.41
CA GLU A 555 8.45 -37.66 -10.08
C GLU A 555 9.79 -37.73 -9.30
N PRO A 556 10.84 -37.03 -9.76
CA PRO A 556 12.15 -37.06 -9.09
C PRO A 556 12.14 -36.31 -7.75
N ASP A 557 12.97 -36.77 -6.81
CA ASP A 557 13.35 -36.02 -5.61
C ASP A 557 14.63 -35.18 -5.81
N THR A 558 15.36 -35.43 -6.90
CA THR A 558 16.61 -34.75 -7.21
C THR A 558 16.73 -34.49 -8.71
N ILE A 559 17.05 -33.26 -9.08
CA ILE A 559 17.40 -32.86 -10.44
C ILE A 559 18.89 -32.56 -10.45
N ILE A 560 19.66 -33.25 -11.30
CA ILE A 560 21.11 -33.09 -11.43
C ILE A 560 21.39 -32.47 -12.79
N ALA A 561 21.67 -31.18 -12.82
CA ALA A 561 22.07 -30.46 -14.02
C ALA A 561 23.58 -30.58 -14.24
N VAL A 562 23.98 -31.07 -15.41
CA VAL A 562 25.38 -31.32 -15.76
C VAL A 562 25.67 -30.70 -17.12
N GLY A 563 26.57 -29.72 -17.17
CA GLY A 563 26.91 -29.05 -18.42
C GLY A 563 27.36 -27.60 -18.24
N GLY A 564 27.25 -26.82 -19.31
CA GLY A 564 27.41 -25.36 -19.26
C GLY A 564 26.15 -24.64 -18.74
N GLY A 565 25.99 -23.36 -19.08
CA GLY A 565 24.84 -22.56 -18.67
C GLY A 565 23.50 -23.14 -19.13
N SER A 566 23.42 -23.62 -20.39
CA SER A 566 22.16 -24.08 -20.98
C SER A 566 21.48 -25.22 -20.20
N PRO A 567 22.13 -26.35 -19.88
CA PRO A 567 21.47 -27.40 -19.07
C PRO A 567 21.09 -26.94 -17.66
N MET A 568 21.85 -26.04 -17.04
CA MET A 568 21.56 -25.53 -15.70
C MET A 568 20.37 -24.56 -15.69
N ASP A 569 20.33 -23.64 -16.64
CA ASP A 569 19.23 -22.68 -16.80
C ASP A 569 17.92 -23.38 -17.16
N ALA A 570 17.98 -24.35 -18.07
CA ALA A 570 16.85 -25.21 -18.38
C ALA A 570 16.36 -25.96 -17.13
N SER A 571 17.28 -26.53 -16.34
CA SER A 571 16.94 -27.26 -15.12
C SER A 571 16.28 -26.40 -14.05
N LYS A 572 16.68 -25.13 -13.90
CA LYS A 572 16.05 -24.19 -12.95
C LYS A 572 14.58 -23.95 -13.29
N ILE A 573 14.26 -23.79 -14.58
CA ILE A 573 12.89 -23.57 -15.01
C ILE A 573 12.08 -24.87 -15.01
N MET A 574 12.68 -26.00 -15.41
CA MET A 574 12.05 -27.32 -15.23
C MET A 574 11.70 -27.58 -13.76
N TRP A 575 12.61 -27.23 -12.84
CA TRP A 575 12.41 -27.37 -11.39
C TRP A 575 11.27 -26.49 -10.88
N LEU A 576 11.22 -25.23 -11.29
CA LEU A 576 10.12 -24.31 -10.97
C LEU A 576 8.78 -24.87 -11.42
N LEU A 577 8.67 -25.23 -12.71
CA LEU A 577 7.42 -25.71 -13.30
C LEU A 577 7.03 -27.07 -12.73
N TYR A 578 7.98 -27.92 -12.31
CA TYR A 578 7.71 -29.18 -11.64
C TYR A 578 7.14 -28.98 -10.22
N GLU A 579 7.71 -28.07 -9.43
CA GLU A 579 7.25 -27.74 -8.07
C GLU A 579 5.87 -27.07 -8.09
N HIS A 580 5.66 -26.11 -8.98
CA HIS A 580 4.47 -25.24 -9.06
C HIS A 580 3.87 -25.24 -10.48
N PRO A 581 3.07 -26.27 -10.85
CA PRO A 581 2.47 -26.43 -12.18
C PRO A 581 1.50 -25.31 -12.58
N GLU A 582 0.99 -24.55 -11.61
CA GLU A 582 0.07 -23.44 -11.84
C GLU A 582 0.74 -22.19 -12.41
N ILE A 583 2.07 -22.13 -12.41
CA ILE A 583 2.86 -21.00 -12.91
C ILE A 583 3.12 -21.17 -14.40
N ALA A 584 2.78 -20.16 -15.20
CA ALA A 584 3.15 -20.13 -16.61
C ALA A 584 4.49 -19.42 -16.81
N PHE A 585 5.22 -19.76 -17.88
CA PHE A 585 6.47 -19.06 -18.24
C PHE A 585 6.25 -17.54 -18.44
N SER A 586 5.07 -17.15 -18.93
CA SER A 586 4.71 -15.73 -19.10
C SER A 586 4.69 -14.94 -17.79
N ASP A 587 4.51 -15.60 -16.64
CA ASP A 587 4.39 -14.92 -15.34
C ASP A 587 5.77 -14.54 -14.77
N VAL A 588 6.85 -15.16 -15.26
CA VAL A 588 8.19 -15.02 -14.68
C VAL A 588 9.14 -14.14 -15.49
N ARG A 589 8.72 -13.68 -16.68
CA ARG A 589 9.52 -12.85 -17.62
C ARG A 589 9.53 -11.34 -17.33
N GLU A 590 8.84 -10.90 -16.27
CA GLU A 590 8.68 -9.47 -15.95
C GLU A 590 9.97 -8.79 -15.48
N LYS A 591 10.25 -7.60 -16.03
CA LYS A 591 11.36 -6.73 -15.62
C LYS A 591 11.09 -6.13 -14.25
N PHE A 592 12.14 -6.00 -13.45
CA PHE A 592 12.04 -5.35 -12.14
C PHE A 592 13.23 -4.46 -11.83
N PHE A 593 12.96 -3.44 -11.02
CA PHE A 593 13.98 -2.58 -10.43
C PHE A 593 14.51 -3.13 -9.10
N ASP A 594 13.68 -3.83 -8.35
CA ASP A 594 14.03 -4.49 -7.09
C ASP A 594 13.43 -5.89 -7.12
N ILE A 595 14.28 -6.93 -7.06
CA ILE A 595 13.89 -8.35 -7.12
C ILE A 595 12.86 -8.72 -6.03
N ARG A 596 12.72 -7.90 -4.98
CA ARG A 596 11.77 -8.12 -3.88
C ARG A 596 10.40 -7.46 -4.11
N LYS A 597 10.30 -6.55 -5.08
CA LYS A 597 9.08 -5.77 -5.39
C LYS A 597 8.47 -6.16 -6.74
N ARG A 598 8.72 -7.39 -7.19
CA ARG A 598 8.15 -7.92 -8.42
C ARG A 598 6.62 -7.94 -8.34
N ALA A 599 5.97 -7.72 -9.48
CA ALA A 599 4.52 -7.86 -9.60
C ALA A 599 4.07 -9.31 -9.35
N PHE A 600 4.90 -10.28 -9.78
CA PHE A 600 4.70 -11.71 -9.55
C PHE A 600 5.79 -12.26 -8.62
N LYS A 601 5.40 -13.04 -7.61
CA LYS A 601 6.31 -13.63 -6.63
C LYS A 601 6.44 -15.13 -6.85
N ILE A 602 7.64 -15.60 -7.13
CA ILE A 602 7.92 -17.03 -7.22
C ILE A 602 7.86 -17.67 -5.82
N PRO A 603 7.06 -18.73 -5.60
CA PRO A 603 7.03 -19.42 -4.32
C PRO A 603 8.36 -20.11 -4.01
N PRO A 604 8.65 -20.45 -2.74
CA PRO A 604 9.83 -21.23 -2.40
C PRO A 604 9.87 -22.58 -3.17
N LEU A 605 11.06 -22.95 -3.65
CA LEU A 605 11.33 -24.24 -4.29
C LEU A 605 12.02 -25.21 -3.31
N GLY A 606 12.10 -26.49 -3.67
CA GLY A 606 12.81 -27.50 -2.86
C GLY A 606 11.93 -28.42 -2.04
N LYS A 607 10.61 -28.41 -2.26
CA LYS A 607 9.65 -29.23 -1.52
C LYS A 607 9.49 -30.62 -2.14
N LYS A 608 9.41 -30.71 -3.48
CA LYS A 608 9.35 -31.96 -4.23
C LYS A 608 10.75 -32.45 -4.61
N ALA A 609 11.61 -31.56 -5.14
CA ALA A 609 12.94 -31.94 -5.61
C ALA A 609 14.03 -30.95 -5.19
N LYS A 610 15.27 -31.43 -5.04
CA LYS A 610 16.46 -30.58 -4.91
C LYS A 610 17.14 -30.41 -6.27
N LEU A 611 17.63 -29.20 -6.55
CA LEU A 611 18.46 -28.95 -7.72
C LEU A 611 19.95 -29.01 -7.37
N VAL A 612 20.68 -29.89 -8.04
CA VAL A 612 22.14 -30.02 -7.97
C VAL A 612 22.74 -29.58 -9.30
N CYS A 613 23.60 -28.56 -9.28
CA CYS A 613 24.27 -28.07 -10.48
C CYS A 613 25.76 -28.46 -10.49
N ILE A 614 26.23 -29.00 -11.62
CA ILE A 614 27.60 -29.47 -11.84
C ILE A 614 28.13 -28.83 -13.14
N PRO A 615 28.87 -27.71 -13.06
CA PRO A 615 29.37 -27.03 -14.23
C PRO A 615 30.47 -27.85 -14.91
N THR A 616 30.43 -27.91 -16.24
CA THR A 616 31.51 -28.46 -17.08
C THR A 616 32.23 -27.37 -17.89
N SER A 617 31.80 -26.12 -17.73
CA SER A 617 32.46 -24.95 -18.31
C SER A 617 32.87 -23.93 -17.25
N SER A 618 34.03 -23.31 -17.43
CA SER A 618 34.57 -22.29 -16.51
C SER A 618 34.17 -20.87 -16.96
N GLY A 619 32.86 -20.57 -17.02
CA GLY A 619 32.37 -19.26 -17.46
C GLY A 619 31.02 -18.81 -16.92
N THR A 620 30.04 -19.72 -16.87
CA THR A 620 28.63 -19.37 -16.66
C THR A 620 28.27 -18.91 -15.24
N GLY A 621 28.81 -19.54 -14.20
CA GLY A 621 28.39 -19.29 -12.81
C GLY A 621 26.94 -19.72 -12.48
N SER A 622 26.18 -20.25 -13.46
CA SER A 622 24.78 -20.67 -13.28
C SER A 622 24.60 -21.70 -12.14
N GLU A 623 25.64 -22.45 -11.78
CA GLU A 623 25.62 -23.38 -10.67
C GLU A 623 25.39 -22.73 -9.29
N VAL A 624 25.63 -21.41 -9.16
CA VAL A 624 25.50 -20.67 -7.91
C VAL A 624 24.55 -19.47 -7.98
N THR A 625 24.02 -19.15 -9.15
CA THR A 625 23.24 -17.92 -9.35
C THR A 625 21.73 -18.16 -9.39
N PRO A 626 20.91 -17.14 -9.04
CA PRO A 626 19.45 -17.18 -9.18
C PRO A 626 18.93 -16.89 -10.61
N PHE A 627 19.81 -16.86 -11.62
CA PHE A 627 19.47 -16.50 -13.00
C PHE A 627 19.24 -17.74 -13.85
N ALA A 628 18.32 -17.65 -14.81
CA ALA A 628 18.14 -18.62 -15.88
C ALA A 628 17.78 -17.89 -17.17
N VAL A 629 18.51 -18.14 -18.26
CA VAL A 629 18.23 -17.54 -19.57
C VAL A 629 17.49 -18.54 -20.44
N ILE A 630 16.24 -18.22 -20.80
CA ILE A 630 15.42 -19.06 -21.68
C ILE A 630 15.05 -18.30 -22.95
N THR A 631 15.22 -18.96 -24.10
CA THR A 631 14.84 -18.44 -25.41
C THR A 631 13.36 -18.69 -25.68
N ASP A 632 12.63 -17.65 -26.07
CA ASP A 632 11.29 -17.79 -26.61
C ASP A 632 11.35 -17.71 -28.13
N HIS A 633 11.27 -18.88 -28.79
CA HIS A 633 11.31 -18.97 -30.24
C HIS A 633 10.14 -18.26 -30.94
N LYS A 634 9.02 -18.04 -30.25
CA LYS A 634 7.84 -17.37 -30.83
C LYS A 634 8.07 -15.86 -30.95
N THR A 635 8.76 -15.27 -29.97
CA THR A 635 9.04 -13.82 -29.95
C THR A 635 10.45 -13.47 -30.41
N GLY A 636 11.37 -14.44 -30.44
CA GLY A 636 12.78 -14.23 -30.73
C GLY A 636 13.54 -13.49 -29.63
N TYR A 637 12.98 -13.47 -28.40
CA TYR A 637 13.61 -12.88 -27.21
C TYR A 637 14.32 -13.95 -26.38
N LYS A 638 15.42 -13.54 -25.74
CA LYS A 638 16.03 -14.29 -24.64
C LYS A 638 15.63 -13.63 -23.33
N TYR A 639 14.92 -14.34 -22.48
CA TYR A 639 14.43 -13.82 -21.21
C TYR A 639 15.37 -14.24 -20.07
N PRO A 640 16.14 -13.31 -19.48
CA PRO A 640 16.86 -13.56 -18.24
C PRO A 640 15.87 -13.57 -17.07
N ILE A 641 15.44 -14.76 -16.65
CA ILE A 641 14.58 -14.95 -15.49
C ILE A 641 15.45 -14.94 -14.24
N THR A 642 15.08 -14.12 -13.27
CA THR A 642 15.86 -13.98 -12.05
C THR A 642 14.95 -13.99 -10.82
N ASP A 643 15.17 -14.97 -9.94
CA ASP A 643 14.55 -15.00 -8.63
C ASP A 643 15.43 -15.77 -7.63
N TYR A 644 15.55 -15.28 -6.40
CA TYR A 644 16.30 -15.99 -5.37
C TYR A 644 15.73 -17.38 -5.03
N ALA A 645 14.48 -17.67 -5.40
CA ALA A 645 13.93 -19.02 -5.32
C ALA A 645 14.61 -20.00 -6.30
N LEU A 646 15.19 -19.52 -7.40
CA LEU A 646 15.88 -20.32 -8.43
C LEU A 646 17.34 -20.63 -8.07
N THR A 647 17.85 -20.14 -6.94
CA THR A 647 19.20 -20.50 -6.47
C THR A 647 19.29 -22.02 -6.25
N PRO A 648 20.25 -22.72 -6.87
CA PRO A 648 20.39 -24.16 -6.73
C PRO A 648 20.54 -24.61 -5.27
N SER A 649 20.09 -25.83 -4.97
CA SER A 649 20.21 -26.40 -3.62
C SER A 649 21.66 -26.79 -3.30
N VAL A 650 22.38 -27.30 -4.29
CA VAL A 650 23.78 -27.73 -4.18
C VAL A 650 24.53 -27.37 -5.47
N ALA A 651 25.76 -26.86 -5.33
CA ALA A 651 26.71 -26.74 -6.42
C ALA A 651 27.89 -27.71 -6.21
N ILE A 652 28.32 -28.41 -7.26
CA ILE A 652 29.50 -29.29 -7.24
C ILE A 652 30.46 -28.87 -8.34
N VAL A 653 31.51 -28.14 -7.96
CA VAL A 653 32.50 -27.50 -8.83
C VAL A 653 33.71 -28.42 -8.97
N ASP A 654 33.64 -29.36 -9.90
CA ASP A 654 34.71 -30.34 -10.13
C ASP A 654 35.59 -29.95 -11.33
N PRO A 655 36.80 -29.42 -11.11
CA PRO A 655 37.66 -28.91 -12.18
C PRO A 655 38.11 -30.00 -13.17
N VAL A 656 37.99 -31.29 -12.83
CA VAL A 656 38.30 -32.40 -13.74
C VAL A 656 37.33 -32.43 -14.93
N LEU A 657 36.08 -32.01 -14.73
CA LEU A 657 35.05 -32.04 -15.77
C LEU A 657 35.21 -30.91 -16.79
N ALA A 658 35.89 -29.81 -16.42
CA ALA A 658 36.17 -28.68 -17.31
C ALA A 658 37.42 -28.87 -18.19
N ARG A 659 38.24 -29.90 -17.97
CA ARG A 659 39.53 -30.08 -18.68
C ARG A 659 39.39 -30.43 -20.16
N THR A 660 38.24 -30.97 -20.56
CA THR A 660 37.95 -31.39 -21.93
C THR A 660 37.37 -30.26 -22.79
N GLN A 661 37.23 -29.05 -22.25
CA GLN A 661 36.72 -27.90 -23.00
C GLN A 661 37.60 -27.62 -24.23
N PRO A 662 37.00 -27.50 -25.44
CA PRO A 662 37.74 -27.04 -26.62
C PRO A 662 38.32 -25.65 -26.39
N ARG A 663 39.48 -25.37 -27.00
CA ARG A 663 40.18 -24.08 -26.85
C ARG A 663 39.26 -22.86 -27.03
N LYS A 664 38.42 -22.87 -28.08
CA LYS A 664 37.48 -21.77 -28.37
C LYS A 664 36.51 -21.54 -27.20
N LEU A 665 35.90 -22.61 -26.70
CA LEU A 665 34.98 -22.54 -25.56
C LEU A 665 35.67 -22.09 -24.28
N ALA A 666 36.89 -22.56 -24.01
CA ALA A 666 37.67 -22.15 -22.84
C ALA A 666 38.03 -20.66 -22.88
N SER A 667 38.39 -20.12 -24.06
CA SER A 667 38.63 -18.68 -24.24
C SER A 667 37.36 -17.85 -24.05
N ASP A 668 36.25 -18.23 -24.69
CA ASP A 668 34.99 -17.50 -24.59
C ASP A 668 34.46 -17.53 -23.14
N ALA A 669 34.44 -18.70 -22.50
CA ALA A 669 33.99 -18.87 -21.12
C ALA A 669 34.86 -18.11 -20.10
N GLY A 670 36.17 -18.07 -20.30
CA GLY A 670 37.06 -17.33 -19.41
C GLY A 670 36.85 -15.81 -19.48
N PHE A 671 36.60 -15.28 -20.67
CA PHE A 671 36.25 -13.86 -20.85
C PHE A 671 34.88 -13.53 -20.27
N ASP A 672 33.92 -14.45 -20.39
CA ASP A 672 32.61 -14.35 -19.75
C ASP A 672 32.73 -14.18 -18.22
N ALA A 673 33.49 -15.06 -17.57
CA ALA A 673 33.77 -14.98 -16.14
C ALA A 673 34.53 -13.70 -15.74
N LEU A 674 35.40 -13.19 -16.62
CA LEU A 674 36.11 -11.93 -16.37
C LEU A 674 35.12 -10.75 -16.40
N THR A 675 34.23 -10.71 -17.39
CA THR A 675 33.15 -9.72 -17.49
C THR A 675 32.23 -9.80 -16.27
N HIS A 676 31.82 -11.01 -15.86
CA HIS A 676 31.04 -11.22 -14.64
C HIS A 676 31.69 -10.55 -13.43
N SER A 677 32.99 -10.76 -13.25
CA SER A 677 33.76 -10.20 -12.13
C SER A 677 33.82 -8.68 -12.18
N MET A 678 34.13 -8.10 -13.34
CA MET A 678 34.27 -6.65 -13.49
C MET A 678 32.92 -5.93 -13.34
N GLU A 679 31.86 -6.42 -13.99
CA GLU A 679 30.54 -5.81 -13.91
C GLU A 679 29.91 -5.94 -12.53
N ALA A 680 30.04 -7.10 -11.88
CA ALA A 680 29.59 -7.28 -10.50
C ALA A 680 30.30 -6.31 -9.54
N TYR A 681 31.58 -6.02 -9.79
CA TYR A 681 32.31 -5.05 -9.00
C TYR A 681 31.82 -3.62 -9.28
N VAL A 682 31.57 -3.20 -10.52
CA VAL A 682 31.14 -1.81 -10.77
C VAL A 682 29.64 -1.56 -10.65
N SER A 683 28.84 -2.61 -10.46
CA SER A 683 27.38 -2.54 -10.36
C SER A 683 26.87 -1.60 -9.25
N VAL A 684 25.70 -1.00 -9.47
CA VAL A 684 24.97 -0.23 -8.44
C VAL A 684 24.51 -1.09 -7.26
N TYR A 685 24.47 -2.42 -7.43
CA TYR A 685 24.16 -3.40 -6.39
C TYR A 685 25.41 -3.99 -5.72
N ALA A 686 26.62 -3.64 -6.18
CA ALA A 686 27.86 -4.10 -5.57
C ALA A 686 27.90 -3.75 -4.07
N ASN A 687 28.46 -4.64 -3.26
CA ASN A 687 28.56 -4.53 -1.80
C ASN A 687 29.77 -5.32 -1.29
N ASP A 688 30.14 -5.11 -0.02
CA ASP A 688 31.36 -5.68 0.56
C ASP A 688 31.48 -7.21 0.40
N PHE A 689 30.35 -7.95 0.38
CA PHE A 689 30.35 -9.39 0.16
C PHE A 689 30.68 -9.76 -1.29
N THR A 690 30.09 -9.04 -2.26
CA THR A 690 30.33 -9.27 -3.69
C THR A 690 31.70 -8.75 -4.12
N ASP A 691 32.18 -7.68 -3.50
CA ASP A 691 33.43 -7.00 -3.84
C ASP A 691 34.64 -7.90 -3.65
N GLY A 692 34.72 -8.59 -2.51
CA GLY A 692 35.80 -9.54 -2.22
C GLY A 692 35.84 -10.70 -3.22
N MET A 693 34.67 -11.23 -3.60
CA MET A 693 34.56 -12.32 -4.57
C MET A 693 34.91 -11.87 -5.98
N ALA A 694 34.40 -10.72 -6.42
CA ALA A 694 34.61 -10.16 -7.74
C ALA A 694 36.09 -9.84 -8.00
N LEU A 695 36.77 -9.14 -7.07
CA LEU A 695 38.19 -8.82 -7.23
C LEU A 695 39.07 -10.07 -7.22
N HIS A 696 38.80 -11.04 -6.34
CA HIS A 696 39.59 -12.27 -6.29
C HIS A 696 39.38 -13.12 -7.54
N ALA A 697 38.13 -13.25 -8.01
CA ALA A 697 37.81 -13.95 -9.25
C ALA A 697 38.51 -13.30 -10.45
N ALA A 698 38.42 -11.97 -10.60
CA ALA A 698 39.11 -11.23 -11.66
C ALA A 698 40.62 -11.51 -11.65
N LYS A 699 41.26 -11.52 -10.48
CA LYS A 699 42.70 -11.80 -10.35
C LYS A 699 43.05 -13.22 -10.77
N LEU A 700 42.31 -14.21 -10.28
CA LEU A 700 42.54 -15.61 -10.64
C LEU A 700 42.36 -15.84 -12.14
N ILE A 701 41.33 -15.23 -12.74
CA ILE A 701 41.08 -15.34 -14.19
C ILE A 701 42.23 -14.70 -14.98
N TRP A 702 42.61 -13.49 -14.61
CA TRP A 702 43.69 -12.74 -15.27
C TRP A 702 45.03 -13.48 -15.24
N ASP A 703 45.36 -14.13 -14.13
CA ASP A 703 46.63 -14.85 -13.98
C ASP A 703 46.66 -16.20 -14.71
N ASN A 704 45.50 -16.84 -14.90
CA ASN A 704 45.44 -18.27 -15.28
C ASN A 704 44.80 -18.53 -16.64
N LEU A 705 43.98 -17.62 -17.19
CA LEU A 705 43.21 -17.90 -18.40
C LEU A 705 44.10 -18.24 -19.60
N ALA A 706 45.17 -17.48 -19.85
CA ALA A 706 46.07 -17.72 -20.98
C ALA A 706 46.77 -19.09 -20.89
N GLU A 707 47.24 -19.47 -19.70
CA GLU A 707 47.87 -20.77 -19.44
C GLU A 707 46.86 -21.92 -19.55
N SER A 708 45.62 -21.74 -19.05
CA SER A 708 44.58 -22.78 -19.14
C SER A 708 44.18 -23.09 -20.59
N VAL A 709 44.28 -22.10 -21.49
CA VAL A 709 43.89 -22.21 -22.89
C VAL A 709 45.09 -22.66 -23.74
N ASN A 710 46.18 -21.92 -23.69
CA ASN A 710 47.32 -22.08 -24.60
C ASN A 710 48.47 -22.94 -24.03
N GLY A 711 48.47 -23.22 -22.73
CA GLY A 711 49.54 -23.98 -22.09
C GLY A 711 49.67 -25.38 -22.66
N GLU A 712 50.88 -25.94 -22.58
CA GLU A 712 51.14 -27.33 -22.95
C GLU A 712 50.52 -28.28 -21.91
N PRO A 713 50.06 -29.49 -22.31
CA PRO A 713 49.56 -30.48 -21.37
C PRO A 713 50.57 -30.76 -20.24
N GLY A 714 50.17 -30.49 -18.99
CA GLY A 714 51.05 -30.62 -17.83
C GLY A 714 50.45 -30.06 -16.54
N LEU A 715 51.25 -30.04 -15.48
CA LEU A 715 50.81 -29.58 -14.15
C LEU A 715 50.43 -28.09 -14.15
N ALA A 716 51.18 -27.24 -14.87
CA ALA A 716 50.89 -25.81 -14.97
C ALA A 716 49.51 -25.55 -15.59
N LYS A 717 49.23 -26.11 -16.77
CA LYS A 717 47.91 -26.05 -17.41
C LYS A 717 46.80 -26.62 -16.52
N THR A 718 47.05 -27.75 -15.87
CA THR A 718 46.07 -28.39 -14.98
C THR A 718 45.69 -27.49 -13.81
N ASN A 719 46.69 -26.87 -13.16
CA ASN A 719 46.48 -25.93 -12.06
C ASN A 719 45.75 -24.67 -12.56
N ALA A 720 46.11 -24.15 -13.72
CA ALA A 720 45.46 -22.99 -14.31
C ALA A 720 43.97 -23.26 -14.64
N GLN A 721 43.66 -24.44 -15.19
CA GLN A 721 42.27 -24.87 -15.45
C GLN A 721 41.45 -24.98 -14.15
N GLU A 722 42.04 -25.50 -13.08
CA GLU A 722 41.39 -25.55 -11.77
C GLU A 722 41.12 -24.15 -11.19
N LYS A 723 42.09 -23.24 -11.27
CA LYS A 723 41.91 -21.85 -10.83
C LYS A 723 40.84 -21.13 -11.65
N MET A 724 40.79 -21.34 -12.96
CA MET A 724 39.74 -20.82 -13.82
C MET A 724 38.35 -21.31 -13.40
N HIS A 725 38.21 -22.60 -13.11
CA HIS A 725 36.93 -23.18 -12.72
C HIS A 725 36.41 -22.60 -11.40
N ASN A 726 37.27 -22.52 -10.39
CA ASN A 726 36.93 -21.91 -9.10
C ASN A 726 36.62 -20.41 -9.25
N ALA A 727 37.38 -19.69 -10.07
CA ALA A 727 37.19 -18.26 -10.27
C ALA A 727 35.86 -17.95 -10.98
N ALA A 728 35.46 -18.76 -11.97
CA ALA A 728 34.16 -18.62 -12.63
C ALA A 728 33.00 -18.79 -11.64
N THR A 729 33.06 -19.78 -10.75
CA THR A 729 32.06 -19.93 -9.68
C THR A 729 32.06 -18.73 -8.73
N MET A 730 33.22 -18.21 -8.32
CA MET A 730 33.29 -17.02 -7.46
C MET A 730 32.72 -15.77 -8.14
N ALA A 731 32.98 -15.59 -9.44
CA ALA A 731 32.35 -14.54 -10.23
C ALA A 731 30.81 -14.71 -10.24
N GLY A 732 30.35 -15.96 -10.41
CA GLY A 732 28.95 -16.37 -10.25
C GLY A 732 28.32 -15.96 -8.92
N MET A 733 29.00 -16.26 -7.81
CA MET A 733 28.53 -15.86 -6.48
C MET A 733 28.44 -14.34 -6.31
N ALA A 734 29.37 -13.59 -6.91
CA ALA A 734 29.36 -12.13 -6.88
C ALA A 734 28.18 -11.56 -7.67
N PHE A 735 28.05 -11.90 -8.96
CA PHE A 735 26.97 -11.36 -9.79
C PHE A 735 25.59 -11.92 -9.43
N GLY A 736 25.53 -13.09 -8.79
CA GLY A 736 24.28 -13.64 -8.25
C GLY A 736 23.54 -12.67 -7.30
N SER A 737 24.28 -11.74 -6.68
CA SER A 737 23.72 -10.69 -5.81
C SER A 737 23.96 -9.26 -6.31
N ALA A 738 25.06 -9.01 -7.03
CA ALA A 738 25.37 -7.70 -7.61
C ALA A 738 24.76 -7.49 -9.01
N PHE A 739 24.22 -8.51 -9.65
CA PHE A 739 23.79 -8.51 -11.06
C PHE A 739 24.95 -8.15 -12.01
N LEU A 740 24.63 -8.07 -13.30
CA LEU A 740 25.53 -7.76 -14.41
C LEU A 740 25.05 -6.48 -15.10
N GLY A 741 25.91 -5.83 -15.88
CA GLY A 741 25.68 -4.49 -16.39
C GLY A 741 25.38 -4.43 -17.89
N MET A 742 25.73 -3.28 -18.49
CA MET A 742 25.49 -2.97 -19.90
C MET A 742 26.18 -3.96 -20.85
N CYS A 743 27.34 -4.52 -20.49
CA CYS A 743 28.05 -5.48 -21.35
C CYS A 743 27.19 -6.72 -21.58
N HIS A 744 26.62 -7.29 -20.52
CA HIS A 744 25.72 -8.45 -20.65
C HIS A 744 24.42 -8.11 -21.35
N GLY A 745 23.80 -6.96 -21.04
CA GLY A 745 22.56 -6.53 -21.73
C GLY A 745 22.74 -6.41 -23.24
N MET A 746 23.87 -5.83 -23.68
CA MET A 746 24.24 -5.78 -25.09
C MET A 746 24.63 -7.16 -25.64
N ALA A 747 25.36 -7.98 -24.87
CA ALA A 747 25.84 -9.28 -25.32
C ALA A 747 24.73 -10.32 -25.51
N HIS A 748 23.70 -10.34 -24.66
CA HIS A 748 22.50 -11.17 -24.86
C HIS A 748 21.82 -10.83 -26.19
N THR A 749 21.66 -9.53 -26.45
CA THR A 749 20.97 -9.02 -27.63
C THR A 749 21.76 -9.26 -28.91
N ILE A 750 23.03 -8.83 -28.97
CA ILE A 750 23.88 -8.97 -30.16
C ILE A 750 24.18 -10.45 -30.41
N GLY A 751 24.44 -11.25 -29.37
CA GLY A 751 24.63 -12.69 -29.53
C GLY A 751 23.41 -13.40 -30.12
N ALA A 752 22.20 -13.00 -29.72
CA ALA A 752 20.96 -13.54 -30.26
C ALA A 752 20.69 -13.13 -31.72
N LEU A 753 20.91 -11.86 -32.07
CA LEU A 753 20.62 -11.32 -33.41
C LEU A 753 21.72 -11.67 -34.43
N CYS A 754 22.99 -11.59 -34.04
CA CYS A 754 24.13 -11.78 -34.95
C CYS A 754 24.77 -13.18 -34.87
N HIS A 755 24.20 -14.10 -34.09
CA HIS A 755 24.66 -15.49 -33.93
C HIS A 755 26.13 -15.63 -33.49
N ILE A 756 26.58 -14.74 -32.61
CA ILE A 756 27.93 -14.79 -32.01
C ILE A 756 27.84 -15.44 -30.62
N ALA A 757 28.83 -16.27 -30.28
CA ALA A 757 28.93 -16.89 -28.95
C ALA A 757 29.00 -15.84 -27.84
N HIS A 758 28.27 -16.05 -26.74
CA HIS A 758 28.09 -15.06 -25.65
C HIS A 758 29.41 -14.49 -25.11
N GLY A 759 30.33 -15.36 -24.67
CA GLY A 759 31.63 -14.94 -24.16
C GLY A 759 32.51 -14.22 -25.19
N ARG A 760 32.33 -14.50 -26.50
CA ARG A 760 33.00 -13.77 -27.58
C ARG A 760 32.46 -12.35 -27.67
N THR A 761 31.13 -12.19 -27.65
CA THR A 761 30.46 -10.88 -27.65
C THR A 761 30.90 -10.04 -26.45
N ASN A 762 30.94 -10.65 -25.26
CA ASN A 762 31.45 -10.02 -24.04
C ASN A 762 32.91 -9.55 -24.20
N SER A 763 33.80 -10.37 -24.79
CA SER A 763 35.21 -9.99 -25.00
C SER A 763 35.41 -8.78 -25.93
N ILE A 764 34.50 -8.60 -26.90
CA ILE A 764 34.54 -7.46 -27.84
C ILE A 764 34.01 -6.20 -27.16
N LEU A 765 32.90 -6.30 -26.42
CA LEU A 765 32.21 -5.17 -25.80
C LEU A 765 32.88 -4.64 -24.53
N LEU A 766 33.47 -5.52 -23.70
CA LEU A 766 33.96 -5.15 -22.36
C LEU A 766 34.89 -3.91 -22.35
N PRO A 767 35.89 -3.76 -23.23
CA PRO A 767 36.72 -2.56 -23.28
C PRO A 767 35.93 -1.26 -23.52
N TYR A 768 34.88 -1.30 -24.34
CA TYR A 768 34.00 -0.16 -24.60
C TYR A 768 33.17 0.19 -23.37
N VAL A 769 32.61 -0.83 -22.71
CA VAL A 769 31.81 -0.64 -21.49
C VAL A 769 32.66 -0.10 -20.34
N ILE A 770 33.90 -0.56 -20.18
CA ILE A 770 34.86 -0.01 -19.20
C ILE A 770 35.07 1.49 -19.45
N ARG A 771 35.32 1.90 -20.70
CA ARG A 771 35.50 3.31 -21.04
C ARG A 771 34.24 4.14 -20.80
N TYR A 772 33.08 3.61 -21.19
CA TYR A 772 31.78 4.27 -21.03
C TYR A 772 31.43 4.51 -19.55
N ASN A 773 31.57 3.47 -18.72
CA ASN A 773 31.33 3.53 -17.28
C ASN A 773 32.48 4.25 -16.54
N GLY A 774 33.64 4.44 -17.16
CA GLY A 774 34.74 5.22 -16.60
C GLY A 774 34.59 6.74 -16.79
N GLN A 775 33.54 7.19 -17.48
CA GLN A 775 33.23 8.61 -17.67
C GLN A 775 32.09 9.06 -16.75
N ILE A 776 32.05 10.36 -16.44
CA ILE A 776 30.95 10.98 -15.69
C ILE A 776 29.64 10.75 -16.46
N PRO A 777 28.57 10.27 -15.81
CA PRO A 777 27.34 9.95 -16.49
C PRO A 777 26.57 11.21 -16.89
N GLU A 778 26.01 11.19 -18.09
CA GLU A 778 25.03 12.20 -18.52
C GLU A 778 23.71 12.03 -17.75
N GLU A 779 23.31 10.78 -17.55
CA GLU A 779 22.12 10.40 -16.79
C GLU A 779 22.48 9.45 -15.63
N PRO A 780 22.32 9.87 -14.36
CA PRO A 780 22.59 9.05 -13.19
C PRO A 780 21.52 7.98 -12.96
N THR A 781 21.90 6.87 -12.32
CA THR A 781 20.95 5.81 -11.93
C THR A 781 20.13 6.18 -10.69
N SER A 782 18.88 5.71 -10.63
CA SER A 782 17.89 6.01 -9.58
C SER A 782 17.94 5.04 -8.39
N TRP A 783 19.10 4.44 -8.08
CA TRP A 783 19.23 3.46 -7.01
C TRP A 783 19.55 4.12 -5.64
N PRO A 784 18.84 3.79 -4.53
CA PRO A 784 19.04 4.49 -3.25
C PRO A 784 20.44 4.39 -2.65
N LYS A 785 21.22 3.34 -2.97
CA LYS A 785 22.63 3.23 -2.53
C LYS A 785 23.56 4.17 -3.30
N TYR A 786 23.16 4.56 -4.52
CA TYR A 786 23.92 5.42 -5.40
C TYR A 786 23.88 6.88 -4.89
N ASN A 787 24.81 7.24 -4.02
CA ASN A 787 24.95 8.60 -3.49
C ASN A 787 26.10 9.38 -4.16
N LYS A 788 27.03 8.67 -4.81
CA LYS A 788 28.19 9.20 -5.53
C LYS A 788 28.49 8.26 -6.69
N TYR A 789 28.90 8.83 -7.82
CA TYR A 789 29.44 8.04 -8.92
C TYR A 789 30.89 7.70 -8.65
N ILE A 790 31.20 6.41 -8.55
CA ILE A 790 32.55 5.91 -8.18
C ILE A 790 33.07 4.83 -9.13
N ALA A 791 32.45 4.67 -10.30
CA ALA A 791 32.86 3.64 -11.26
C ALA A 791 34.31 3.82 -11.74
N PRO A 792 34.82 5.04 -12.02
CA PRO A 792 36.22 5.24 -12.41
C PRO A 792 37.20 4.76 -11.34
N GLU A 793 36.95 5.06 -10.07
CA GLU A 793 37.75 4.60 -8.93
C GLU A 793 37.69 3.08 -8.78
N ARG A 794 36.51 2.47 -9.00
CA ARG A 794 36.36 1.01 -8.94
C ARG A 794 37.09 0.32 -10.10
N TYR A 795 37.11 0.88 -11.30
CA TYR A 795 37.96 0.36 -12.37
C TYR A 795 39.45 0.54 -12.08
N GLN A 796 39.84 1.63 -11.40
CA GLN A 796 41.21 1.80 -10.91
C GLN A 796 41.61 0.72 -9.90
N ASP A 797 40.71 0.32 -9.00
CA ASP A 797 40.95 -0.78 -8.07
C ASP A 797 41.09 -2.13 -8.79
N ILE A 798 40.27 -2.39 -9.82
CA ILE A 798 40.44 -3.56 -10.69
C ILE A 798 41.84 -3.54 -11.32
N ALA A 799 42.22 -2.44 -11.98
CA ALA A 799 43.53 -2.31 -12.61
C ALA A 799 44.68 -2.58 -11.63
N ARG A 800 44.63 -1.98 -10.43
CA ARG A 800 45.61 -2.19 -9.36
C ARG A 800 45.68 -3.66 -8.94
N ASN A 801 44.52 -4.29 -8.73
CA ASN A 801 44.43 -5.68 -8.30
C ASN A 801 45.02 -6.64 -9.35
N LEU A 802 44.85 -6.34 -10.64
CA LEU A 802 45.38 -7.12 -11.75
C LEU A 802 46.87 -6.85 -12.05
N GLY A 803 47.49 -5.87 -11.38
CA GLY A 803 48.88 -5.47 -11.64
C GLY A 803 49.06 -4.65 -12.92
N ILE A 804 48.00 -4.01 -13.40
CA ILE A 804 48.01 -3.09 -14.54
C ILE A 804 48.41 -1.70 -14.03
N ASP A 805 49.20 -0.96 -14.81
CA ASP A 805 49.57 0.41 -14.48
C ASP A 805 48.32 1.31 -14.40
N THR A 806 48.06 1.88 -13.24
CA THR A 806 46.89 2.74 -12.99
C THR A 806 47.09 4.18 -13.45
N GLY A 807 48.30 4.56 -13.88
CA GLY A 807 48.62 5.98 -14.08
C GLY A 807 48.44 6.79 -12.79
N LYS A 808 48.17 8.09 -12.95
CA LYS A 808 48.02 9.08 -11.86
C LYS A 808 46.56 9.39 -11.51
N THR A 809 45.62 9.10 -12.41
CA THR A 809 44.20 9.44 -12.23
C THR A 809 43.29 8.22 -12.48
N PRO A 810 42.07 8.17 -11.91
CA PRO A 810 41.12 7.11 -12.22
C PRO A 810 40.79 7.00 -13.72
N ALA A 811 40.72 8.12 -14.44
CA ALA A 811 40.49 8.13 -15.89
C ALA A 811 41.64 7.48 -16.67
N GLU A 812 42.90 7.72 -16.28
CA GLU A 812 44.05 7.02 -16.86
C GLU A 812 44.00 5.52 -16.57
N ALA A 813 43.60 5.13 -15.35
CA ALA A 813 43.46 3.73 -14.97
C ALA A 813 42.38 2.99 -15.77
N VAL A 814 41.23 3.64 -16.02
CA VAL A 814 40.14 3.13 -16.88
C VAL A 814 40.68 2.83 -18.28
N GLU A 815 41.39 3.77 -18.89
CA GLU A 815 41.92 3.61 -20.24
C GLU A 815 42.99 2.53 -20.31
N ASN A 816 43.89 2.47 -19.34
CA ASN A 816 44.92 1.43 -19.25
C ASN A 816 44.32 0.05 -19.02
N LEU A 817 43.26 -0.07 -18.20
CA LEU A 817 42.53 -1.31 -18.01
C LEU A 817 41.86 -1.78 -19.31
N ALA A 818 41.15 -0.88 -20.00
CA ALA A 818 40.49 -1.21 -21.28
C ALA A 818 41.50 -1.71 -22.32
N LYS A 819 42.65 -1.04 -22.46
CA LYS A 819 43.76 -1.47 -23.34
C LYS A 819 44.35 -2.81 -22.93
N ALA A 820 44.53 -3.06 -21.63
CA ALA A 820 45.05 -4.33 -21.16
C ALA A 820 44.07 -5.48 -21.48
N VAL A 821 42.76 -5.25 -21.38
CA VAL A 821 41.73 -6.23 -21.76
C VAL A 821 41.77 -6.50 -23.27
N GLU A 822 41.95 -5.47 -24.11
CA GLU A 822 42.16 -5.61 -25.55
C GLU A 822 43.42 -6.43 -25.86
N ASP A 823 44.56 -6.13 -25.24
CA ASP A 823 45.81 -6.88 -25.40
C ASP A 823 45.66 -8.35 -24.96
N TYR A 824 44.96 -8.60 -23.86
CA TYR A 824 44.71 -9.95 -23.37
C TYR A 824 43.87 -10.76 -24.37
N ARG A 825 42.81 -10.16 -24.91
CA ARG A 825 41.97 -10.76 -25.95
C ARG A 825 42.78 -11.05 -27.23
N ASP A 826 43.45 -10.03 -27.72
CA ASP A 826 44.08 -10.02 -29.04
C ASP A 826 45.36 -10.85 -29.07
N ASN A 827 46.26 -10.62 -28.10
CA ASN A 827 47.63 -11.13 -28.14
C ASN A 827 47.85 -12.33 -27.22
N LYS A 828 47.17 -12.39 -26.05
CA LYS A 828 47.27 -13.57 -25.18
C LYS A 828 46.38 -14.71 -25.64
N LEU A 829 45.15 -14.43 -26.11
CA LEU A 829 44.20 -15.47 -26.53
C LEU A 829 43.96 -15.55 -28.04
N GLY A 830 44.40 -14.59 -28.85
CA GLY A 830 44.20 -14.63 -30.30
C GLY A 830 42.72 -14.67 -30.69
N MET A 831 41.87 -13.92 -29.98
CA MET A 831 40.44 -13.82 -30.24
C MET A 831 40.13 -12.73 -31.28
N ASN A 832 38.98 -12.84 -31.96
CA ASN A 832 38.46 -11.82 -32.87
C ASN A 832 38.30 -10.47 -32.16
N LYS A 833 38.61 -9.38 -32.85
CA LYS A 833 38.69 -8.04 -32.26
C LYS A 833 37.40 -7.25 -32.42
N SER A 834 36.59 -7.60 -33.41
CA SER A 834 35.38 -6.89 -33.80
C SER A 834 34.26 -7.87 -34.24
N PHE A 835 33.04 -7.37 -34.38
CA PHE A 835 31.95 -8.18 -34.94
C PHE A 835 32.13 -8.47 -36.43
N GLN A 836 32.76 -7.55 -37.18
CA GLN A 836 33.15 -7.80 -38.56
C GLN A 836 34.15 -8.96 -38.65
N ASP A 837 35.14 -9.03 -37.75
CA ASP A 837 36.08 -10.16 -37.67
C ASP A 837 35.39 -11.50 -37.34
N CYS A 838 34.22 -11.45 -36.70
CA CYS A 838 33.40 -12.64 -36.43
C CYS A 838 32.58 -13.09 -37.64
N GLY A 839 32.59 -12.33 -38.74
CA GLY A 839 31.86 -12.64 -39.97
C GLY A 839 30.40 -12.16 -39.99
N VAL A 840 30.04 -11.17 -39.15
CA VAL A 840 28.72 -10.53 -39.23
C VAL A 840 28.65 -9.68 -40.49
N ASP A 841 27.56 -9.86 -41.26
CA ASP A 841 27.30 -9.05 -42.45
C ASP A 841 26.96 -7.61 -42.07
N GLU A 842 27.50 -6.66 -42.84
CA GLU A 842 27.41 -5.24 -42.52
C GLU A 842 25.99 -4.70 -42.68
N ASP A 843 25.35 -4.97 -43.81
CA ASP A 843 24.01 -4.49 -44.09
C ASP A 843 23.00 -5.10 -43.13
N TYR A 844 23.16 -6.39 -42.80
CA TYR A 844 22.38 -7.02 -41.76
C TYR A 844 22.57 -6.35 -40.40
N PHE A 845 23.80 -6.10 -39.96
CA PHE A 845 24.09 -5.44 -38.68
C PHE A 845 23.41 -4.08 -38.57
N TRP A 846 23.51 -3.25 -39.62
CA TRP A 846 22.84 -1.96 -39.66
C TRP A 846 21.31 -2.09 -39.65
N SER A 847 20.75 -3.10 -40.32
CA SER A 847 19.29 -3.34 -40.32
C SER A 847 18.72 -3.67 -38.93
N VAL A 848 19.55 -4.19 -38.01
CA VAL A 848 19.14 -4.56 -36.65
C VAL A 848 19.67 -3.63 -35.56
N LEU A 849 20.40 -2.56 -35.89
CA LEU A 849 21.04 -1.66 -34.91
C LEU A 849 20.03 -1.01 -33.94
N ASP A 850 18.85 -0.62 -34.43
CA ASP A 850 17.79 -0.07 -33.58
C ASP A 850 17.28 -1.11 -32.57
N GLN A 851 17.07 -2.34 -33.05
CA GLN A 851 16.68 -3.46 -32.19
C GLN A 851 17.77 -3.79 -31.17
N ILE A 852 19.05 -3.67 -31.53
CA ILE A 852 20.17 -3.85 -30.60
C ILE A 852 20.06 -2.86 -29.45
N GLY A 853 19.91 -1.56 -29.74
CA GLY A 853 19.79 -0.54 -28.70
C GLY A 853 18.57 -0.72 -27.80
N MET A 854 17.41 -0.99 -28.40
CA MET A 854 16.15 -1.14 -27.66
C MET A 854 16.13 -2.40 -26.79
N ARG A 855 16.47 -3.57 -27.36
CA ARG A 855 16.46 -4.85 -26.63
C ARG A 855 17.54 -4.90 -25.54
N ALA A 856 18.71 -4.32 -25.80
CA ALA A 856 19.76 -4.22 -24.78
C ALA A 856 19.29 -3.34 -23.61
N TYR A 857 18.57 -2.24 -23.87
CA TYR A 857 17.98 -1.44 -22.81
C TYR A 857 16.89 -2.19 -22.02
N GLU A 858 16.08 -2.99 -22.71
CA GLU A 858 15.03 -3.81 -22.11
C GLU A 858 15.56 -4.94 -21.23
N ASP A 859 16.77 -5.44 -21.48
CA ASP A 859 17.41 -6.50 -20.71
C ASP A 859 17.44 -6.23 -19.18
N GLN A 860 17.34 -7.30 -18.38
CA GLN A 860 17.29 -7.25 -16.91
C GLN A 860 18.64 -6.91 -16.26
N CYS A 861 19.76 -7.06 -16.97
CA CYS A 861 21.09 -6.68 -16.51
C CYS A 861 21.27 -5.14 -16.54
N THR A 862 20.74 -4.47 -17.56
CA THR A 862 20.93 -3.02 -17.80
C THR A 862 20.66 -2.12 -16.58
N PRO A 863 19.59 -2.34 -15.77
CA PRO A 863 19.35 -1.54 -14.55
C PRO A 863 20.46 -1.62 -13.48
N ALA A 864 21.32 -2.64 -13.50
CA ALA A 864 22.41 -2.79 -12.54
C ALA A 864 23.67 -1.99 -12.91
N ASN A 865 23.75 -1.47 -14.14
CA ASN A 865 24.91 -0.74 -14.62
C ASN A 865 25.16 0.52 -13.76
N PRO A 866 26.42 0.89 -13.45
CA PRO A 866 26.77 2.05 -12.60
C PRO A 866 26.17 3.39 -13.03
N ARG A 867 25.81 3.52 -14.30
CA ARG A 867 25.08 4.66 -14.89
C ARG A 867 23.94 4.15 -15.75
N ILE A 868 22.95 4.99 -16.06
CA ILE A 868 21.90 4.60 -17.01
C ILE A 868 22.53 4.43 -18.41
N PRO A 869 22.44 3.22 -19.00
CA PRO A 869 22.87 3.00 -20.37
C PRO A 869 21.91 3.70 -21.34
N LEU A 870 22.36 4.76 -22.01
CA LEU A 870 21.52 5.40 -23.02
C LEU A 870 21.45 4.54 -24.28
N ILE A 871 20.27 4.46 -24.89
CA ILE A 871 20.04 3.65 -26.10
C ILE A 871 20.99 4.05 -27.23
N ASN A 872 21.18 5.36 -27.43
CA ASN A 872 22.09 5.86 -28.47
C ASN A 872 23.56 5.56 -28.16
N ASP A 873 23.98 5.63 -26.90
CA ASP A 873 25.35 5.25 -26.49
C ASP A 873 25.59 3.76 -26.76
N MET A 874 24.61 2.90 -26.47
CA MET A 874 24.69 1.47 -26.78
C MET A 874 24.79 1.22 -28.29
N LYS A 875 24.07 1.99 -29.11
CA LYS A 875 24.21 1.93 -30.58
C LYS A 875 25.60 2.39 -31.03
N ASP A 876 26.10 3.49 -30.51
CA ASP A 876 27.43 4.03 -30.82
C ASP A 876 28.54 3.01 -30.46
N ILE A 877 28.42 2.38 -29.30
CA ILE A 877 29.31 1.30 -28.86
C ILE A 877 29.18 0.08 -29.77
N ALA A 878 27.96 -0.33 -30.17
CA ALA A 878 27.76 -1.45 -31.07
C ALA A 878 28.43 -1.21 -32.43
N VAL A 879 28.29 0.00 -33.00
CA VAL A 879 28.96 0.40 -34.26
C VAL A 879 30.48 0.42 -34.08
N GLY A 880 30.98 1.01 -33.00
CA GLY A 880 32.41 1.02 -32.69
C GLY A 880 32.98 -0.40 -32.59
N ALA A 881 32.30 -1.29 -31.88
CA ALA A 881 32.64 -2.70 -31.72
C ALA A 881 32.51 -3.52 -33.02
N TYR A 882 31.64 -3.11 -33.95
CA TYR A 882 31.51 -3.75 -35.25
C TYR A 882 32.75 -3.55 -36.12
N TYR A 883 33.26 -2.31 -36.20
CA TYR A 883 34.44 -1.98 -37.00
C TYR A 883 35.77 -2.05 -36.23
N GLY A 884 35.75 -2.22 -34.90
CA GLY A 884 36.95 -2.19 -34.06
C GLY A 884 37.54 -0.79 -33.90
N VAL A 885 36.70 0.25 -33.90
CA VAL A 885 37.07 1.67 -33.74
C VAL A 885 36.56 2.22 -32.41
N SER A 886 36.94 3.44 -32.01
CA SER A 886 36.47 4.05 -30.75
C SER A 886 34.96 4.34 -30.75
N GLN A 887 34.33 4.47 -29.57
CA GLN A 887 32.92 4.88 -29.44
C GLN A 887 32.64 6.21 -30.16
N ALA A 888 33.55 7.19 -30.06
CA ALA A 888 33.39 8.49 -30.71
C ALA A 888 33.36 8.38 -32.24
N GLU A 889 34.17 7.48 -32.82
CA GLU A 889 34.11 7.21 -34.26
C GLU A 889 32.85 6.42 -34.62
N GLY A 890 32.43 5.46 -33.79
CA GLY A 890 31.17 4.74 -33.96
C GLY A 890 29.95 5.68 -33.98
N HIS A 891 29.93 6.68 -33.08
CA HIS A 891 28.93 7.74 -33.07
C HIS A 891 28.91 8.51 -34.40
N LYS A 892 30.09 8.96 -34.86
CA LYS A 892 30.21 9.70 -36.12
C LYS A 892 29.69 8.88 -37.30
N LEU A 893 30.10 7.61 -37.41
CA LEU A 893 29.62 6.69 -38.46
C LEU A 893 28.11 6.49 -38.42
N ARG A 894 27.51 6.35 -37.23
CA ARG A 894 26.06 6.22 -37.10
C ARG A 894 25.32 7.47 -37.57
N ILE A 895 25.79 8.66 -37.15
CA ILE A 895 25.17 9.93 -37.56
C ILE A 895 25.33 10.18 -39.07
N GLU A 896 26.47 9.84 -39.65
CA GLU A 896 26.69 9.92 -41.11
C GLU A 896 25.69 9.03 -41.86
N ARG A 897 25.53 7.77 -41.44
CA ARG A 897 24.61 6.81 -42.10
C ARG A 897 23.13 7.14 -41.89
N GLU A 898 22.75 7.62 -40.70
CA GLU A 898 21.39 8.12 -40.43
C GLU A 898 21.08 9.40 -41.23
N GLY A 899 22.08 10.27 -41.40
CA GLY A 899 22.00 11.47 -42.22
C GLY A 899 21.82 11.15 -43.71
N GLU A 900 22.59 10.20 -44.23
CA GLU A 900 22.48 9.70 -45.62
C GLU A 900 21.10 9.12 -45.90
N ALA A 901 20.58 8.26 -45.02
CA ALA A 901 19.24 7.69 -45.13
C ALA A 901 18.13 8.76 -45.12
N ALA A 902 18.27 9.81 -44.31
CA ALA A 902 17.32 10.92 -44.28
C ALA A 902 17.35 11.75 -45.58
N THR A 903 18.52 11.90 -46.22
CA THR A 903 18.63 12.52 -47.55
C THR A 903 18.11 11.64 -48.69
N GLU A 904 18.31 10.32 -48.63
CA GLU A 904 17.74 9.38 -49.60
C GLU A 904 16.21 9.36 -49.52
N GLU A 905 15.64 9.24 -48.31
CA GLU A 905 14.18 9.27 -48.09
C GLU A 905 13.55 10.62 -48.49
N ALA A 906 14.29 11.74 -48.32
CA ALA A 906 13.86 13.06 -48.79
C ALA A 906 13.99 13.25 -50.32
N SER A 907 14.79 12.43 -51.00
CA SER A 907 14.95 12.46 -52.46
C SER A 907 13.97 11.54 -53.20
N GLU A 908 13.42 10.53 -52.50
CA GLU A 908 12.39 9.62 -53.01
C GLU A 908 10.94 10.11 -52.77
N ARG A 909 10.74 11.12 -51.93
CA ARG A 909 9.47 11.86 -51.72
C ARG A 909 9.36 13.08 -52.62
#